data_AF-A0A9E0SV82-F1
#
_entry.id   AF-A0A9E0SV82-F1
#
_cell.length_a   1.000
_cell.length_b   1.000
_cell.length_c   1.000
_cell.angle_alpha   90.00
_cell.angle_beta   90.00
_cell.angle_gamma   90.00
#
_symmetry.space_group_name_H-M   'P 1'
#
loop_
_entity.id
_entity.type
_entity.pdbx_description
1 polymer ?
#
loop_
_entity_poly.entity_id
_entity_poly.type
_entity_poly.pdbx_seq_one_letter_code
_entity_poly.pdbx_strand_id
1 'polypeptide(L)'
;MYAIPFLDLPPLRSAGGTVRLPGSKSISNRVLLLAGLCAGTTLIHDVLESDDTAVMLEALRRLGCTIEPRGTRLAVTGLGGRLQVRVAELFLGNAGTAMRPLTAALAVLAGTQGGDYTLSGVPRMHERPIGDLVDALHQLGCTIDYLGQPGYPPLRLRGETGTRLPADVAPIRVRGDVSSQFLTALLLALPLLAAEQALTIAVDGELISKPYVEITLALLARFGVQVERRGWERFTIPAGSAYRSPGEIHVEADASTASYFIAAGAIAAVDRPVRIAGVGTDSIQGDIRFADAARAMGADVASGPGFLEVRRGRYPLTAIELDCNHIPDAAMTLAVMALYARGTTRLTNIASWRVKETDRIAAMSAELTKLGASVRAGDDCIEVTPPETWQPAAIRTYDDHRIAMCFSLAAFNPLAGSAGVPVRILDPRCVAKTFPDYFETFFGLAAARADDIPVITIDGPTASGKGTIASAVAQALGYRLLDSGALYRATAIAALDAEVGADDEDRLARLAAGLDLRFDDGATKLAGVDVTERLREEAVGALASKVAALPEVRDALRDLQLSFRRLPGLVADGRDMGTVIFPGAPLKVFLRASAATRAERRYKQLISKGIPANIDSLRADLLARDVRDASRSVAPLKPAEDAVIVDNSELSVEATVERVLSCWQQRTSFPGSAPT
;
A
#
# COMPACT_ATOMS: atom_id res chain seq x y z
N MET A 1 0.76 -0.48 -7.47
CA MET A 1 1.58 -0.15 -6.29
C MET A 1 2.51 0.99 -6.64
N TYR A 2 2.59 2.00 -5.77
CA TYR A 2 3.48 3.16 -5.93
C TYR A 2 4.93 2.84 -5.53
N ALA A 3 5.75 2.41 -6.49
CA ALA A 3 7.20 2.19 -6.31
C ALA A 3 8.00 3.45 -6.69
N ILE A 4 7.70 4.57 -6.05
CA ILE A 4 8.30 5.89 -6.29
C ILE A 4 8.86 6.48 -4.98
N PRO A 5 9.81 7.43 -5.02
CA PRO A 5 10.44 7.95 -3.80
C PRO A 5 9.48 8.70 -2.86
N PHE A 6 8.43 9.31 -3.41
CA PHE A 6 7.40 10.00 -2.65
C PHE A 6 6.07 10.02 -3.41
N LEU A 7 4.97 10.17 -2.68
CA LEU A 7 3.62 10.36 -3.21
C LEU A 7 3.03 11.64 -2.64
N ASP A 8 2.66 12.58 -3.52
CA ASP A 8 1.97 13.81 -3.14
C ASP A 8 0.46 13.59 -3.10
N LEU A 9 -0.14 13.84 -1.94
CA LEU A 9 -1.57 13.79 -1.70
C LEU A 9 -2.13 15.22 -1.78
N PRO A 10 -3.00 15.54 -2.76
CA PRO A 10 -3.67 16.82 -2.78
C PRO A 10 -4.70 16.93 -1.65
N PRO A 11 -5.18 18.14 -1.32
CA PRO A 11 -6.23 18.31 -0.33
C PRO A 11 -7.53 17.55 -0.69
N LEU A 12 -7.96 16.67 0.20
CA LEU A 12 -9.13 15.81 0.05
C LEU A 12 -10.36 16.41 0.76
N ARG A 13 -11.56 16.11 0.25
CA ARG A 13 -12.83 16.72 0.69
C ARG A 13 -13.87 15.73 1.18
N SER A 14 -13.85 14.50 0.70
CA SER A 14 -14.82 13.48 1.11
C SER A 14 -14.26 12.08 0.90
N ALA A 15 -14.85 11.11 1.59
CA ALA A 15 -14.61 9.69 1.37
C ALA A 15 -15.95 8.94 1.31
N GLY A 16 -16.08 7.93 0.46
CA GLY A 16 -17.28 7.10 0.42
C GLY A 16 -17.18 5.97 -0.61
N GLY A 17 -17.90 4.88 -0.37
CA GLY A 17 -17.85 3.67 -1.20
C GLY A 17 -17.59 2.42 -0.38
N THR A 18 -17.21 1.34 -1.06
CA THR A 18 -16.93 0.04 -0.41
C THR A 18 -15.48 -0.34 -0.65
N VAL A 19 -14.80 -0.78 0.41
CA VAL A 19 -13.47 -1.37 0.36
C VAL A 19 -13.53 -2.80 0.87
N ARG A 20 -12.81 -3.69 0.19
CA ARG A 20 -12.51 -5.03 0.67
C ARG A 20 -11.04 -5.04 1.08
N LEU A 21 -10.79 -5.34 2.34
CA LEU A 21 -9.43 -5.36 2.88
C LEU A 21 -8.76 -6.71 2.59
N PRO A 22 -7.43 -6.74 2.48
CA PRO A 22 -6.69 -7.99 2.41
C PRO A 22 -6.74 -8.72 3.77
N GLY A 23 -6.35 -10.00 3.76
CA GLY A 23 -6.30 -10.83 4.96
C GLY A 23 -5.39 -10.26 6.05
N SER A 24 -5.67 -10.60 7.30
CA SER A 24 -4.87 -10.19 8.45
C SER A 24 -3.47 -10.80 8.40
N LYS A 25 -2.43 -9.97 8.51
CA LYS A 25 -1.03 -10.41 8.57
C LYS A 25 -0.80 -11.34 9.76
N SER A 26 -1.34 -10.96 10.92
CA SER A 26 -1.17 -11.68 12.18
C SER A 26 -1.83 -13.05 12.16
N ILE A 27 -2.99 -13.17 11.51
CA ILE A 27 -3.68 -14.45 11.34
C ILE A 27 -3.00 -15.27 10.26
N SER A 28 -2.68 -14.68 9.10
CA SER A 28 -2.01 -15.37 7.98
C SER A 28 -0.76 -16.11 8.46
N ASN A 29 0.18 -15.43 9.13
CA ASN A 29 1.42 -16.07 9.56
C ASN A 29 1.23 -17.15 10.64
N ARG A 30 0.22 -17.01 11.51
CA ARG A 30 -0.11 -18.05 12.50
C ARG A 30 -0.73 -19.26 11.84
N VAL A 31 -1.69 -19.05 10.92
CA VAL A 31 -2.34 -20.13 10.18
C VAL A 31 -1.34 -20.85 9.29
N LEU A 32 -0.44 -20.14 8.61
CA LEU A 32 0.63 -20.74 7.81
C LEU A 32 1.54 -21.63 8.65
N LEU A 33 2.00 -21.13 9.81
CA LEU A 33 2.81 -21.93 10.72
C LEU A 33 2.05 -23.15 11.24
N LEU A 34 0.81 -22.98 11.73
CA LEU A 34 0.00 -24.08 12.26
C LEU A 34 -0.28 -25.14 11.18
N ALA A 35 -0.64 -24.72 9.97
CA ALA A 35 -0.81 -25.62 8.84
C ALA A 35 0.50 -26.34 8.47
N GLY A 36 1.64 -25.63 8.51
CA GLY A 36 2.96 -26.19 8.27
C GLY A 36 3.43 -27.18 9.34
N LEU A 37 3.03 -26.99 10.61
CA LEU A 37 3.36 -27.90 11.71
C LEU A 37 2.38 -29.07 11.83
N CYS A 38 1.16 -28.93 11.33
CA CYS A 38 0.12 -29.94 11.42
C CYS A 38 0.37 -31.14 10.49
N ALA A 39 -0.22 -32.29 10.80
CA ALA A 39 -0.29 -33.42 9.88
C ALA A 39 -1.41 -33.21 8.86
N GLY A 40 -1.17 -33.62 7.61
CA GLY A 40 -2.14 -33.52 6.52
C GLY A 40 -2.13 -32.17 5.81
N THR A 41 -3.17 -31.93 4.99
CA THR A 41 -3.31 -30.73 4.18
C THR A 41 -4.35 -29.78 4.80
N THR A 42 -4.05 -28.49 4.81
CA THR A 42 -4.98 -27.42 5.17
C THR A 42 -5.18 -26.52 3.95
N LEU A 43 -6.42 -26.28 3.55
CA LEU A 43 -6.77 -25.29 2.53
C LEU A 43 -7.02 -23.94 3.20
N ILE A 44 -6.22 -22.94 2.85
CA ILE A 44 -6.25 -21.61 3.47
C ILE A 44 -6.79 -20.60 2.46
N HIS A 45 -7.79 -19.83 2.87
CA HIS A 45 -8.46 -18.82 2.06
C HIS A 45 -7.99 -17.43 2.47
N ASP A 46 -7.82 -16.54 1.49
CA ASP A 46 -7.54 -15.12 1.69
C ASP A 46 -6.27 -14.85 2.51
N VAL A 47 -5.25 -15.71 2.36
CA VAL A 47 -3.91 -15.46 2.91
C VAL A 47 -3.42 -14.12 2.38
N LEU A 48 -2.95 -13.26 3.28
CA LEU A 48 -2.34 -11.99 2.88
C LEU A 48 -1.14 -12.25 1.97
N GLU A 49 -1.11 -11.62 0.80
CA GLU A 49 0.08 -11.55 -0.04
C GLU A 49 0.90 -10.32 0.38
N SER A 50 1.97 -10.53 1.16
CA SER A 50 2.87 -9.47 1.60
C SER A 50 4.29 -9.98 1.84
N ASP A 51 5.24 -9.08 2.08
CA ASP A 51 6.63 -9.43 2.38
C ASP A 51 6.74 -10.39 3.59
N ASP A 52 5.94 -10.15 4.64
CA ASP A 52 5.94 -10.95 5.88
C ASP A 52 5.41 -12.39 5.65
N THR A 53 4.39 -12.58 4.80
CA THR A 53 3.88 -13.91 4.49
C THR A 53 4.73 -14.61 3.44
N ALA A 54 5.34 -13.87 2.52
CA ALA A 54 6.27 -14.40 1.53
C ALA A 54 7.47 -15.08 2.20
N VAL A 55 8.10 -14.44 3.20
CA VAL A 55 9.22 -15.06 3.93
C VAL A 55 8.79 -16.25 4.79
N MET A 56 7.57 -16.25 5.34
CA MET A 56 7.02 -17.41 6.06
C MET A 56 6.81 -18.60 5.12
N LEU A 57 6.19 -18.36 3.96
CA LEU A 57 5.97 -19.40 2.95
C LEU A 57 7.28 -20.00 2.46
N GLU A 58 8.28 -19.16 2.18
CA GLU A 58 9.62 -19.62 1.78
C GLU A 58 10.28 -20.45 2.89
N ALA A 59 10.20 -20.02 4.15
CA ALA A 59 10.73 -20.79 5.26
C ALA A 59 10.05 -22.17 5.38
N LEU A 60 8.72 -22.23 5.28
CA LEU A 60 7.97 -23.49 5.33
C LEU A 60 8.33 -24.43 4.18
N ARG A 61 8.52 -23.92 2.95
CA ARG A 61 9.02 -24.73 1.82
C ARG A 61 10.39 -25.30 2.10
N ARG A 62 11.33 -24.49 2.60
CA ARG A 62 12.69 -24.93 2.96
C ARG A 62 12.70 -25.99 4.06
N LEU A 63 11.72 -25.97 4.95
CA LEU A 63 11.56 -26.97 6.00
C LEU A 63 10.90 -28.28 5.51
N GLY A 64 10.43 -28.32 4.26
CA GLY A 64 9.85 -29.50 3.61
C GLY A 64 8.32 -29.52 3.53
N CYS A 65 7.63 -28.40 3.82
CA CYS A 65 6.18 -28.31 3.58
C CYS A 65 5.90 -28.28 2.07
N THR A 66 4.82 -28.91 1.64
CA THR A 66 4.31 -28.74 0.26
C THR A 66 3.32 -27.58 0.25
N ILE A 67 3.54 -26.60 -0.61
CA ILE A 67 2.71 -25.39 -0.71
C ILE A 67 2.25 -25.23 -2.16
N GLU A 68 0.95 -25.41 -2.40
CA GLU A 68 0.35 -25.39 -3.73
C GLU A 68 -0.70 -24.27 -3.85
N PRO A 69 -0.50 -23.29 -4.75
CA PRO A 69 -1.53 -22.32 -5.10
C PRO A 69 -2.74 -23.01 -5.76
N ARG A 70 -3.95 -22.63 -5.35
CA ARG A 70 -5.24 -23.14 -5.88
C ARG A 70 -6.18 -21.95 -6.14
N GLY A 71 -5.91 -21.18 -7.20
CA GLY A 71 -6.61 -19.92 -7.44
C GLY A 71 -6.26 -18.89 -6.37
N THR A 72 -7.27 -18.34 -5.69
CA THR A 72 -7.10 -17.40 -4.55
C THR A 72 -6.85 -18.11 -3.21
N ARG A 73 -6.69 -19.43 -3.22
CA ARG A 73 -6.50 -20.27 -2.02
C ARG A 73 -5.12 -20.90 -2.04
N LEU A 74 -4.65 -21.31 -0.87
CA LEU A 74 -3.37 -21.97 -0.70
C LEU A 74 -3.55 -23.33 0.01
N ALA A 75 -3.15 -24.41 -0.63
CA ALA A 75 -3.08 -25.72 0.01
C ALA A 75 -1.69 -25.91 0.64
N VAL A 76 -1.66 -26.11 1.96
CA VAL A 76 -0.43 -26.35 2.72
C VAL A 76 -0.48 -27.76 3.32
N THR A 77 0.42 -28.63 2.87
CA THR A 77 0.65 -29.94 3.47
C THR A 77 1.82 -29.84 4.44
N GLY A 78 1.51 -29.98 5.73
CA GLY A 78 2.45 -29.77 6.82
C GLY A 78 3.31 -30.98 7.16
N LEU A 79 4.25 -30.74 8.07
CA LEU A 79 5.28 -31.67 8.51
C LEU A 79 4.78 -32.72 9.51
N GLY A 80 3.58 -32.55 10.08
CA GLY A 80 3.07 -33.42 11.15
C GLY A 80 3.95 -33.38 12.41
N GLY A 81 4.54 -32.23 12.72
CA GLY A 81 5.44 -32.05 13.85
C GLY A 81 6.76 -32.81 13.73
N ARG A 82 7.13 -33.31 12.54
CA ARG A 82 8.35 -34.09 12.31
C ARG A 82 9.27 -33.41 11.31
N LEU A 83 10.53 -33.19 11.71
CA LEU A 83 11.52 -32.57 10.84
C LEU A 83 11.83 -33.46 9.63
N GLN A 84 11.59 -32.92 8.43
CA GLN A 84 12.02 -33.52 7.17
C GLN A 84 13.41 -33.01 6.78
N VAL A 85 13.60 -31.70 6.89
CA VAL A 85 14.88 -31.02 6.69
C VAL A 85 15.45 -30.70 8.06
N ARG A 86 16.67 -31.18 8.35
CA ARG A 86 17.33 -30.97 9.65
C ARG A 86 18.37 -29.85 9.66
N VAL A 87 18.73 -29.34 8.49
CA VAL A 87 19.69 -28.24 8.35
C VAL A 87 19.12 -27.22 7.38
N ALA A 88 18.93 -25.98 7.83
CA ALA A 88 18.47 -24.91 6.94
C ALA A 88 18.89 -23.51 7.42
N GLU A 89 19.14 -22.62 6.46
CA GLU A 89 19.28 -21.20 6.70
C GLU A 89 18.01 -20.48 6.24
N LEU A 90 17.41 -19.71 7.14
CA LEU A 90 16.13 -19.04 6.96
C LEU A 90 16.32 -17.52 7.08
N PHE A 91 16.20 -16.83 5.94
CA PHE A 91 16.16 -15.37 5.91
C PHE A 91 14.71 -14.90 6.06
N LEU A 92 14.41 -14.14 7.11
CA LEU A 92 13.05 -13.76 7.52
C LEU A 92 12.78 -12.25 7.40
N GLY A 93 13.63 -11.52 6.65
CA GLY A 93 13.45 -10.08 6.40
C GLY A 93 13.32 -9.26 7.70
N ASN A 94 12.34 -8.34 7.75
CA ASN A 94 11.93 -7.62 8.97
C ASN A 94 10.60 -8.17 9.55
N ALA A 95 10.30 -9.45 9.30
CA ALA A 95 9.03 -10.08 9.68
C ALA A 95 9.09 -10.65 11.10
N GLY A 96 8.73 -9.82 12.09
CA GLY A 96 8.69 -10.28 13.49
C GLY A 96 7.69 -11.40 13.73
N THR A 97 6.58 -11.36 12.99
CA THR A 97 5.51 -12.37 13.01
C THR A 97 5.93 -13.72 12.41
N ALA A 98 7.07 -13.79 11.72
CA ALA A 98 7.70 -15.04 11.28
C ALA A 98 8.87 -15.44 12.18
N MET A 99 9.78 -14.51 12.48
CA MET A 99 10.99 -14.75 13.28
C MET A 99 10.69 -15.43 14.62
N ARG A 100 9.84 -14.84 15.46
CA ARG A 100 9.60 -15.34 16.83
C ARG A 100 8.96 -16.74 16.85
N PRO A 101 7.84 -16.97 16.12
CA PRO A 101 7.23 -18.30 16.13
C PRO A 101 8.11 -19.39 15.51
N LEU A 102 8.84 -19.09 14.41
CA LEU A 102 9.76 -20.07 13.82
C LEU A 102 10.93 -20.38 14.77
N THR A 103 11.48 -19.38 15.47
CA THR A 103 12.49 -19.61 16.52
C THR A 103 11.97 -20.60 17.56
N ALA A 104 10.78 -20.38 18.10
CA ALA A 104 10.22 -21.25 19.14
C ALA A 104 9.94 -22.67 18.63
N ALA A 105 9.26 -22.80 17.49
CA ALA A 105 8.91 -24.10 16.93
C ALA A 105 10.15 -24.91 16.53
N LEU A 106 11.12 -24.29 15.86
CA LEU A 106 12.34 -24.97 15.42
C LEU A 106 13.29 -25.28 16.58
N ALA A 107 13.38 -24.44 17.61
CA ALA A 107 14.18 -24.75 18.81
C ALA A 107 13.65 -26.00 19.52
N VAL A 108 12.33 -26.10 19.66
CA VAL A 108 11.65 -27.26 20.24
C VAL A 108 11.85 -28.52 19.39
N LEU A 109 11.66 -28.42 18.07
CA LEU A 109 11.83 -29.55 17.16
C LEU A 109 13.29 -30.00 17.06
N ALA A 110 14.24 -29.06 16.95
CA ALA A 110 15.67 -29.35 16.93
C ALA A 110 16.09 -30.04 18.23
N GLY A 111 15.66 -29.50 19.38
CA GLY A 111 15.98 -30.05 20.70
C GLY A 111 15.47 -31.47 20.92
N THR A 112 14.37 -31.88 20.28
CA THR A 112 13.79 -33.23 20.46
C THR A 112 14.16 -34.23 19.37
N GLN A 113 14.40 -33.76 18.13
CA GLN A 113 14.57 -34.62 16.95
C GLN A 113 15.96 -34.49 16.32
N GLY A 114 16.78 -33.55 16.81
CA GLY A 114 18.03 -33.13 16.20
C GLY A 114 17.83 -32.12 15.06
N GLY A 115 18.77 -31.19 14.92
CA GLY A 115 18.76 -30.21 13.82
C GLY A 115 19.71 -29.04 14.04
N ASP A 116 19.97 -28.28 12.97
CA ASP A 116 20.83 -27.08 12.96
C ASP A 116 20.22 -26.02 12.03
N TYR A 117 19.67 -24.97 12.62
CA TYR A 117 18.97 -23.91 11.88
C TYR A 117 19.57 -22.55 12.15
N THR A 118 19.82 -21.78 11.10
CA THR A 118 20.23 -20.38 11.22
C THR A 118 19.08 -19.47 10.80
N LEU A 119 18.67 -18.56 11.67
CA LEU A 119 17.60 -17.58 11.41
C LEU A 119 18.19 -16.17 11.40
N SER A 120 17.98 -15.44 10.31
CA SER A 120 18.52 -14.08 10.11
C SER A 120 17.50 -13.14 9.45
N GLY A 121 17.84 -11.86 9.33
CA GLY A 121 17.00 -10.87 8.68
C GLY A 121 17.79 -9.67 8.17
N VAL A 122 17.08 -8.59 7.85
CA VAL A 122 17.71 -7.30 7.50
C VAL A 122 18.34 -6.65 8.74
N PRO A 123 19.23 -5.64 8.62
CA PRO A 123 19.88 -5.01 9.78
C PRO A 123 18.92 -4.59 10.90
N ARG A 124 17.77 -3.99 10.55
CA ARG A 124 16.75 -3.62 11.54
C ARG A 124 16.21 -4.80 12.34
N MET A 125 16.13 -6.00 11.77
CA MET A 125 15.72 -7.21 12.52
C MET A 125 16.71 -7.54 13.65
N HIS A 126 17.99 -7.23 13.47
CA HIS A 126 19.05 -7.46 14.46
C HIS A 126 19.04 -6.45 15.60
N GLU A 127 18.12 -5.49 15.58
CA GLU A 127 17.87 -4.52 16.66
C GLU A 127 16.52 -4.78 17.35
N ARG A 128 15.77 -5.81 16.92
CA ARG A 128 14.45 -6.11 17.48
C ARG A 128 14.56 -7.22 18.53
N PRO A 129 14.06 -7.01 19.76
CA PRO A 129 14.30 -7.91 20.87
C PRO A 129 13.70 -9.30 20.64
N ILE A 130 14.45 -10.32 21.04
CA ILE A 130 14.02 -11.72 21.10
C ILE A 130 14.51 -12.43 22.38
N GLY A 131 15.32 -11.76 23.20
CA GLY A 131 15.94 -12.30 24.42
C GLY A 131 14.98 -13.04 25.34
N ASP A 132 13.88 -12.41 25.74
CA ASP A 132 12.91 -13.05 26.67
C ASP A 132 12.30 -14.36 26.11
N LEU A 133 12.18 -14.48 24.78
CA LEU A 133 11.76 -15.74 24.16
C LEU A 133 12.89 -16.79 24.22
N VAL A 134 14.12 -16.39 23.94
CA VAL A 134 15.29 -17.29 24.02
C VAL A 134 15.46 -17.79 25.46
N ASP A 135 15.34 -16.92 26.46
CA ASP A 135 15.43 -17.28 27.88
C ASP A 135 14.33 -18.27 28.29
N ALA A 136 13.11 -18.11 27.76
CA ALA A 136 12.02 -19.06 27.96
C ALA A 136 12.30 -20.42 27.28
N LEU A 137 12.94 -20.43 26.12
CA LEU A 137 13.33 -21.67 25.41
C LEU A 137 14.53 -22.35 26.08
N HIS A 138 15.46 -21.59 26.68
CA HIS A 138 16.56 -22.13 27.47
C HIS A 138 16.05 -22.85 28.73
N GLN A 139 14.96 -22.37 29.35
CA GLN A 139 14.30 -23.10 30.46
C GLN A 139 13.77 -24.48 30.04
N LEU A 140 13.47 -24.67 28.75
CA LEU A 140 13.08 -25.97 28.18
C LEU A 140 14.28 -26.86 27.86
N GLY A 141 15.50 -26.34 27.93
CA GLY A 141 16.73 -27.04 27.50
C GLY A 141 17.03 -26.92 26.01
N CYS A 142 16.39 -25.99 25.29
CA CYS A 142 16.74 -25.73 23.88
C CYS A 142 18.11 -25.05 23.77
N THR A 143 18.96 -25.49 22.85
CA THR A 143 20.26 -24.86 22.58
C THR A 143 20.11 -23.78 21.50
N ILE A 144 20.33 -22.53 21.89
CA ILE A 144 20.18 -21.36 21.02
C ILE A 144 21.39 -20.43 21.21
N ASP A 145 22.12 -20.17 20.13
CA ASP A 145 23.25 -19.24 20.12
C ASP A 145 22.87 -17.93 19.43
N TYR A 146 23.33 -16.80 20.00
CA TYR A 146 23.32 -15.52 19.31
C TYR A 146 24.53 -15.44 18.38
N LEU A 147 24.29 -15.17 17.10
CA LEU A 147 25.36 -15.01 16.10
C LEU A 147 25.81 -13.54 15.96
N GLY A 148 25.13 -12.62 16.65
CA GLY A 148 25.43 -11.19 16.71
C GLY A 148 25.34 -10.67 18.14
N GLN A 149 24.54 -9.63 18.37
CA GLN A 149 24.37 -9.07 19.72
C GLN A 149 23.44 -9.96 20.57
N PRO A 150 23.82 -10.27 21.83
CA PRO A 150 22.93 -11.00 22.75
C PRO A 150 21.58 -10.32 22.91
N GLY A 151 20.51 -11.12 22.89
CA GLY A 151 19.12 -10.65 22.99
C GLY A 151 18.47 -10.30 21.66
N TYR A 152 19.20 -10.37 20.54
CA TYR A 152 18.74 -10.01 19.20
C TYR A 152 19.14 -11.05 18.14
N PRO A 153 18.36 -11.24 17.05
CA PRO A 153 18.81 -12.03 15.90
C PRO A 153 20.10 -11.46 15.28
N PRO A 154 20.89 -12.23 14.52
CA PRO A 154 20.63 -13.60 14.05
C PRO A 154 20.86 -14.67 15.11
N LEU A 155 20.13 -15.79 14.98
CA LEU A 155 20.16 -16.92 15.92
C LEU A 155 20.58 -18.21 15.22
N ARG A 156 21.28 -19.09 15.95
CA ARG A 156 21.50 -20.49 15.56
C ARG A 156 20.81 -21.41 16.56
N LEU A 157 19.96 -22.30 16.08
CA LEU A 157 19.19 -23.26 16.88
C LEU A 157 19.78 -24.65 16.66
N ARG A 158 20.16 -25.35 17.73
CA ARG A 158 20.81 -26.66 17.65
C ARG A 158 20.13 -27.68 18.54
N GLY A 159 20.19 -28.94 18.14
CA GLY A 159 19.83 -30.05 19.01
C GLY A 159 20.39 -31.38 18.51
N GLU A 160 20.57 -32.30 19.44
CA GLU A 160 21.03 -33.66 19.17
C GLU A 160 19.85 -34.64 19.22
N THR A 161 19.91 -35.71 18.43
CA THR A 161 18.83 -36.70 18.42
C THR A 161 18.79 -37.44 19.76
N GLY A 162 17.62 -37.47 20.42
CA GLY A 162 17.42 -38.21 21.66
C GLY A 162 17.63 -37.41 22.95
N THR A 163 17.90 -36.10 22.87
CA THR A 163 17.83 -35.23 24.03
C THR A 163 16.38 -35.14 24.51
N ARG A 164 16.11 -35.64 25.73
CA ARG A 164 14.80 -35.44 26.38
C ARG A 164 14.80 -34.05 27.00
N LEU A 165 13.88 -33.20 26.56
CA LEU A 165 13.55 -31.98 27.30
C LEU A 165 13.00 -32.40 28.68
N PRO A 166 13.22 -31.63 29.75
CA PRO A 166 12.95 -32.05 31.12
C PRO A 166 11.50 -32.56 31.31
N ALA A 167 11.33 -33.67 32.02
CA ALA A 167 10.02 -34.27 32.32
C ALA A 167 9.31 -33.62 33.52
N ASP A 168 10.00 -32.78 34.31
CA ASP A 168 9.45 -32.06 35.46
C ASP A 168 9.56 -30.55 35.25
N VAL A 169 8.86 -30.03 34.23
CA VAL A 169 8.98 -28.60 33.87
C VAL A 169 8.15 -27.78 34.86
N ALA A 170 8.85 -27.08 35.78
CA ALA A 170 8.27 -25.93 36.46
C ALA A 170 7.66 -24.97 35.42
N PRO A 171 6.61 -24.18 35.75
CA PRO A 171 5.99 -23.31 34.75
C PRO A 171 7.04 -22.46 34.01
N ILE A 172 7.02 -22.53 32.67
CA ILE A 172 7.95 -21.82 31.81
C ILE A 172 7.65 -20.33 31.94
N ARG A 173 8.61 -19.54 32.41
CA ARG A 173 8.40 -18.12 32.69
C ARG A 173 8.74 -17.28 31.48
N VAL A 174 7.87 -16.33 31.15
CA VAL A 174 8.09 -15.34 30.10
C VAL A 174 7.54 -13.99 30.53
N ARG A 175 8.23 -12.91 30.18
CA ARG A 175 7.77 -11.54 30.47
C ARG A 175 6.55 -11.18 29.63
N GLY A 176 5.53 -10.61 30.28
CA GLY A 176 4.29 -10.16 29.65
C GLY A 176 4.32 -8.74 29.12
N ASP A 177 5.26 -7.91 29.60
CA ASP A 177 5.27 -6.46 29.46
C ASP A 177 6.15 -5.93 28.31
N VAL A 178 6.89 -6.82 27.64
CA VAL A 178 7.79 -6.44 26.52
C VAL A 178 7.15 -6.66 25.16
N SER A 179 6.66 -7.88 24.88
CA SER A 179 6.05 -8.24 23.60
C SER A 179 5.18 -9.48 23.69
N SER A 180 3.92 -9.38 23.24
CA SER A 180 3.03 -10.55 23.14
C SER A 180 3.53 -11.61 22.15
N GLN A 181 4.46 -11.27 21.25
CA GLN A 181 5.01 -12.22 20.29
C GLN A 181 5.80 -13.34 20.97
N PHE A 182 6.37 -13.11 22.16
CA PHE A 182 7.11 -14.14 22.89
C PHE A 182 6.16 -15.20 23.48
N LEU A 183 5.15 -14.75 24.23
CA LEU A 183 4.10 -15.63 24.75
C LEU A 183 3.39 -16.39 23.63
N THR A 184 3.00 -15.71 22.55
CA THR A 184 2.32 -16.38 21.44
C THR A 184 3.21 -17.36 20.69
N ALA A 185 4.52 -17.10 20.55
CA ALA A 185 5.46 -18.06 19.98
C ALA A 185 5.57 -19.33 20.84
N LEU A 186 5.62 -19.18 22.16
CA LEU A 186 5.59 -20.33 23.09
C LEU A 186 4.27 -21.11 22.98
N LEU A 187 3.12 -20.42 22.98
CA LEU A 187 1.81 -21.05 22.82
C LEU A 187 1.68 -21.86 21.51
N LEU A 188 2.34 -21.41 20.44
CA LEU A 188 2.40 -22.11 19.15
C LEU A 188 3.45 -23.24 19.10
N ALA A 189 4.44 -23.25 20.00
CA ALA A 189 5.50 -24.26 19.98
C ALA A 189 5.25 -25.41 20.96
N LEU A 190 4.75 -25.11 22.17
CA LEU A 190 4.59 -26.11 23.23
C LEU A 190 3.63 -27.27 22.93
N PRO A 191 2.58 -27.13 22.09
CA PRO A 191 1.78 -28.28 21.69
C PRO A 191 2.59 -29.38 20.98
N LEU A 192 3.76 -29.06 20.42
CA LEU A 192 4.68 -30.05 19.83
C LEU A 192 5.35 -30.96 20.88
N LEU A 193 5.31 -30.58 22.15
CA LEU A 193 5.90 -31.30 23.28
C LEU A 193 4.87 -31.90 24.23
N ALA A 194 3.61 -31.46 24.15
CA ALA A 194 2.57 -31.80 25.11
C ALA A 194 1.89 -33.16 24.83
N ALA A 195 2.55 -34.07 24.11
CA ALA A 195 2.00 -35.39 23.78
C ALA A 195 1.84 -36.28 25.03
N GLU A 196 2.84 -36.28 25.92
CA GLU A 196 2.88 -37.15 27.10
C GLU A 196 2.48 -36.43 28.39
N GLN A 197 2.69 -35.12 28.46
CA GLN A 197 2.48 -34.32 29.69
C GLN A 197 1.94 -32.93 29.37
N ALA A 198 1.24 -32.34 30.34
CA ALA A 198 0.76 -30.97 30.25
C ALA A 198 1.91 -29.99 30.50
N LEU A 199 1.92 -28.87 29.77
CA LEU A 199 2.94 -27.83 29.88
C LEU A 199 2.29 -26.51 30.29
N THR A 200 2.90 -25.79 31.21
CA THR A 200 2.36 -24.54 31.74
C THR A 200 3.32 -23.39 31.47
N ILE A 201 2.82 -22.30 30.89
CA ILE A 201 3.50 -21.00 30.79
C ILE A 201 3.00 -20.10 31.92
N ALA A 202 3.93 -19.47 32.65
CA ALA A 202 3.65 -18.41 33.61
C ALA A 202 4.11 -17.07 33.03
N VAL A 203 3.24 -16.06 33.08
CA VAL A 203 3.52 -14.71 32.58
C VAL A 203 3.94 -13.82 33.74
N ASP A 204 5.14 -13.25 33.63
CA ASP A 204 5.67 -12.31 34.61
C ASP A 204 5.30 -10.87 34.24
N GLY A 205 4.75 -10.12 35.20
CA GLY A 205 4.32 -8.73 35.01
C GLY A 205 2.95 -8.60 34.33
N GLU A 206 2.60 -7.37 33.94
CA GLU A 206 1.35 -7.12 33.22
C GLU A 206 1.47 -7.52 31.75
N LEU A 207 0.53 -8.35 31.28
CA LEU A 207 0.49 -8.75 29.88
C LEU A 207 0.01 -7.60 28.99
N ILE A 208 0.86 -7.15 28.08
CA ILE A 208 0.50 -6.19 27.04
C ILE A 208 -0.01 -6.89 25.77
N SER A 209 -0.75 -6.15 24.96
CA SER A 209 -1.24 -6.60 23.65
C SER A 209 -2.01 -7.92 23.70
N LYS A 210 -2.84 -8.07 24.74
CA LYS A 210 -3.76 -9.20 25.00
C LYS A 210 -4.52 -9.69 23.74
N PRO A 211 -5.00 -8.82 22.83
CA PRO A 211 -5.65 -9.25 21.59
C PRO A 211 -4.88 -10.27 20.75
N TYR A 212 -3.55 -10.18 20.66
CA TYR A 212 -2.77 -11.14 19.87
C TYR A 212 -2.69 -12.52 20.53
N VAL A 213 -2.80 -12.57 21.85
CA VAL A 213 -2.90 -13.83 22.59
C VAL A 213 -4.27 -14.46 22.32
N GLU A 214 -5.34 -13.67 22.33
CA GLU A 214 -6.70 -14.14 22.01
C GLU A 214 -6.79 -14.73 20.60
N ILE A 215 -6.23 -14.05 19.58
CA ILE A 215 -6.11 -14.60 18.23
C ILE A 215 -5.39 -15.95 18.24
N THR A 216 -4.30 -16.04 18.99
CA THR A 216 -3.49 -17.27 19.06
C THR A 216 -4.28 -18.42 19.68
N LEU A 217 -4.98 -18.17 20.80
CA LEU A 217 -5.82 -19.17 21.46
C LEU A 217 -6.98 -19.63 20.56
N ALA A 218 -7.65 -18.70 19.87
CA ALA A 218 -8.74 -19.03 18.95
C ALA A 218 -8.26 -19.88 17.77
N LEU A 219 -7.07 -19.58 17.22
CA LEU A 219 -6.48 -20.38 16.15
C LEU A 219 -6.00 -21.75 16.65
N LEU A 220 -5.36 -21.83 17.82
CA LEU A 220 -4.99 -23.11 18.43
C LEU A 220 -6.20 -24.02 18.62
N ALA A 221 -7.32 -23.47 19.11
CA ALA A 221 -8.57 -24.21 19.27
C ALA A 221 -9.09 -24.76 17.93
N ARG A 222 -9.01 -23.97 16.84
CA ARG A 222 -9.35 -24.43 15.49
C ARG A 222 -8.44 -25.55 14.97
N PHE A 223 -7.18 -25.57 15.38
CA PHE A 223 -6.22 -26.63 15.08
C PHE A 223 -6.22 -27.76 16.13
N GLY A 224 -7.28 -27.87 16.95
CA GLY A 224 -7.50 -28.99 17.86
C GLY A 224 -6.79 -28.89 19.22
N VAL A 225 -6.18 -27.75 19.55
CA VAL A 225 -5.46 -27.54 20.82
C VAL A 225 -6.25 -26.58 21.71
N GLN A 226 -6.80 -27.10 22.80
CA GLN A 226 -7.56 -26.31 23.79
C GLN A 226 -6.64 -25.89 24.94
N VAL A 227 -6.13 -24.66 24.88
CA VAL A 227 -5.28 -24.11 25.95
C VAL A 227 -6.16 -23.65 27.12
N GLU A 228 -5.89 -24.16 28.31
CA GLU A 228 -6.52 -23.70 29.53
C GLU A 228 -5.87 -22.38 29.99
N ARG A 229 -6.69 -21.37 30.27
CA ARG A 229 -6.23 -20.05 30.70
C ARG A 229 -6.73 -19.75 32.11
N ARG A 230 -5.82 -19.42 33.03
CA ARG A 230 -6.14 -18.87 34.36
C ARG A 230 -5.68 -17.41 34.39
N GLY A 231 -6.64 -16.50 34.23
CA GLY A 231 -6.36 -15.07 34.10
C GLY A 231 -5.46 -14.75 32.90
N TRP A 232 -4.51 -13.83 33.06
CA TRP A 232 -3.45 -13.55 32.07
C TRP A 232 -2.08 -14.03 32.53
N GLU A 233 -2.01 -14.60 33.72
CA GLU A 233 -0.80 -15.00 34.43
C GLU A 233 -0.39 -16.44 34.12
N ARG A 234 -1.32 -17.29 33.66
CA ARG A 234 -1.03 -18.71 33.44
C ARG A 234 -1.81 -19.33 32.27
N PHE A 235 -1.09 -20.06 31.43
CA PHE A 235 -1.62 -20.81 30.28
C PHE A 235 -1.13 -22.25 30.33
N THR A 236 -2.04 -23.23 30.28
CA THR A 236 -1.72 -24.65 30.35
C THR A 236 -2.14 -25.33 29.05
N ILE A 237 -1.16 -25.96 28.38
CA ILE A 237 -1.35 -26.82 27.22
C ILE A 237 -1.59 -28.24 27.75
N PRO A 238 -2.77 -28.85 27.55
CA PRO A 238 -3.08 -30.17 28.09
C PRO A 238 -2.21 -31.28 27.51
N ALA A 239 -2.01 -32.34 28.30
CA ALA A 239 -1.39 -33.58 27.82
C ALA A 239 -2.22 -34.20 26.67
N GLY A 240 -1.55 -34.81 25.70
CA GLY A 240 -2.16 -35.35 24.49
C GLY A 240 -2.49 -34.30 23.42
N SER A 241 -2.09 -33.03 23.62
CA SER A 241 -2.27 -31.99 22.60
C SER A 241 -1.47 -32.33 21.34
N ALA A 242 -2.12 -32.20 20.19
CA ALA A 242 -1.50 -32.37 18.88
C ALA A 242 -2.27 -31.55 17.84
N TYR A 243 -1.55 -30.98 16.88
CA TYR A 243 -2.18 -30.22 15.80
C TYR A 243 -3.00 -31.12 14.88
N ARG A 244 -4.22 -30.69 14.59
CA ARG A 244 -5.14 -31.31 13.63
C ARG A 244 -5.60 -30.27 12.61
N SER A 245 -5.57 -30.65 11.33
CA SER A 245 -5.99 -29.75 10.27
C SER A 245 -7.49 -29.54 10.40
N PRO A 246 -7.99 -28.29 10.32
CA PRO A 246 -9.42 -28.03 10.22
C PRO A 246 -9.99 -28.42 8.85
N GLY A 247 -9.16 -28.92 7.92
CA GLY A 247 -9.49 -29.13 6.51
C GLY A 247 -9.41 -27.82 5.74
N GLU A 248 -10.26 -26.86 6.10
CA GLU A 248 -10.34 -25.53 5.48
C GLU A 248 -10.38 -24.42 6.54
N ILE A 249 -9.74 -23.29 6.27
CA ILE A 249 -9.76 -22.12 7.16
C ILE A 249 -9.70 -20.82 6.36
N HIS A 250 -10.51 -19.85 6.79
CA HIS A 250 -10.54 -18.49 6.23
C HIS A 250 -9.74 -17.53 7.10
N VAL A 251 -8.89 -16.73 6.45
CA VAL A 251 -8.22 -15.59 7.06
C VAL A 251 -9.16 -14.38 6.94
N GLU A 252 -9.60 -13.84 8.08
CA GLU A 252 -10.40 -12.60 8.09
C GLU A 252 -9.56 -11.38 7.67
N ALA A 253 -10.22 -10.33 7.18
CA ALA A 253 -9.57 -9.08 6.83
C ALA A 253 -8.86 -8.43 8.02
N ASP A 254 -7.79 -7.69 7.76
CA ASP A 254 -6.99 -7.05 8.82
C ASP A 254 -7.76 -5.93 9.56
N ALA A 255 -8.04 -6.14 10.85
CA ALA A 255 -8.77 -5.17 11.68
C ALA A 255 -7.94 -3.91 11.96
N SER A 256 -6.62 -4.02 12.08
CA SER A 256 -5.75 -2.85 12.20
C SER A 256 -5.79 -1.99 10.93
N THR A 257 -5.76 -2.60 9.75
CA THR A 257 -5.91 -1.88 8.47
C THR A 257 -7.29 -1.25 8.33
N ALA A 258 -8.34 -1.90 8.86
CA ALA A 258 -9.68 -1.33 8.89
C ALA A 258 -9.73 0.03 9.61
N SER A 259 -8.87 0.26 10.61
CA SER A 259 -8.81 1.54 11.35
C SER A 259 -8.65 2.75 10.43
N TYR A 260 -7.85 2.65 9.36
CA TYR A 260 -7.63 3.77 8.42
C TYR A 260 -8.91 4.15 7.68
N PHE A 261 -9.72 3.16 7.31
CA PHE A 261 -10.98 3.37 6.58
C PHE A 261 -12.12 3.76 7.53
N ILE A 262 -12.09 3.27 8.78
CA ILE A 262 -12.98 3.78 9.84
C ILE A 262 -12.68 5.26 10.06
N ALA A 263 -11.41 5.64 10.17
CA ALA A 263 -11.02 7.04 10.34
C ALA A 263 -11.38 7.91 9.12
N ALA A 264 -11.15 7.42 7.89
CA ALA A 264 -11.59 8.12 6.67
C ALA A 264 -13.12 8.33 6.67
N GLY A 265 -13.90 7.33 7.08
CA GLY A 265 -15.34 7.47 7.26
C GLY A 265 -15.72 8.50 8.33
N ALA A 266 -15.09 8.42 9.50
CA ALA A 266 -15.32 9.34 10.62
C ALA A 266 -14.99 10.80 10.26
N ILE A 267 -13.95 11.03 9.46
CA ILE A 267 -13.50 12.38 9.08
C ILE A 267 -14.28 12.93 7.89
N ALA A 268 -14.57 12.08 6.88
CA ALA A 268 -14.89 12.56 5.52
C ALA A 268 -16.13 11.91 4.87
N ALA A 269 -16.79 10.93 5.48
CA ALA A 269 -17.99 10.30 4.91
C ALA A 269 -19.27 11.09 5.21
N VAL A 270 -19.54 12.11 4.39
CA VAL A 270 -20.70 13.00 4.51
C VAL A 270 -21.88 12.47 3.70
N ASP A 271 -21.69 12.35 2.38
CA ASP A 271 -22.78 12.02 1.46
C ASP A 271 -23.02 10.51 1.35
N ARG A 272 -21.94 9.73 1.43
CA ARG A 272 -21.94 8.27 1.29
C ARG A 272 -21.10 7.64 2.38
N PRO A 273 -21.54 6.53 3.00
CA PRO A 273 -20.73 5.84 3.99
C PRO A 273 -19.47 5.22 3.35
N VAL A 274 -18.47 4.99 4.18
CA VAL A 274 -17.36 4.07 3.88
C VAL A 274 -17.73 2.70 4.44
N ARG A 275 -17.98 1.73 3.56
CA ARG A 275 -18.27 0.34 3.91
C ARG A 275 -17.00 -0.49 3.81
N ILE A 276 -16.66 -1.19 4.88
CA ILE A 276 -15.49 -2.05 5.00
C ILE A 276 -15.98 -3.49 5.02
N ALA A 277 -15.57 -4.30 4.04
CA ALA A 277 -15.96 -5.69 3.90
C ALA A 277 -14.83 -6.65 4.36
N GLY A 278 -15.21 -7.75 4.99
CA GLY A 278 -14.33 -8.84 5.42
C GLY A 278 -13.97 -8.83 6.91
N VAL A 279 -14.38 -7.81 7.65
CA VAL A 279 -14.16 -7.67 9.10
C VAL A 279 -15.38 -7.05 9.74
N GLY A 280 -15.78 -7.54 10.91
CA GLY A 280 -17.03 -7.16 11.56
C GLY A 280 -17.13 -7.65 13.01
N THR A 281 -18.36 -7.77 13.52
CA THR A 281 -18.63 -8.12 14.93
C THR A 281 -18.20 -9.54 15.32
N ASP A 282 -17.94 -10.40 14.35
CA ASP A 282 -17.48 -11.79 14.48
C ASP A 282 -15.95 -11.94 14.40
N SER A 283 -15.22 -10.83 14.26
CA SER A 283 -13.75 -10.84 14.19
C SER A 283 -13.12 -11.30 15.51
N ILE A 284 -12.08 -12.13 15.39
CA ILE A 284 -11.25 -12.55 16.54
C ILE A 284 -10.13 -11.53 16.85
N GLN A 285 -9.98 -10.50 16.03
CA GLN A 285 -8.95 -9.47 16.21
C GLN A 285 -9.44 -8.37 17.15
N GLY A 286 -8.73 -8.13 18.25
CA GLY A 286 -9.10 -7.07 19.20
C GLY A 286 -9.04 -5.65 18.63
N ASP A 287 -8.26 -5.41 17.57
CA ASP A 287 -8.18 -4.12 16.88
C ASP A 287 -9.55 -3.67 16.31
N ILE A 288 -10.52 -4.57 16.18
CA ILE A 288 -11.91 -4.23 15.83
C ILE A 288 -12.55 -3.22 16.80
N ARG A 289 -12.08 -3.18 18.05
CA ARG A 289 -12.52 -2.23 19.09
C ARG A 289 -12.12 -0.78 18.77
N PHE A 290 -11.30 -0.55 17.74
CA PHE A 290 -11.09 0.79 17.20
C PHE A 290 -12.41 1.47 16.81
N ALA A 291 -13.40 0.70 16.36
CA ALA A 291 -14.74 1.20 16.08
C ALA A 291 -15.39 1.89 17.29
N ASP A 292 -15.15 1.39 18.51
CA ASP A 292 -15.70 1.98 19.73
C ASP A 292 -14.99 3.29 20.09
N ALA A 293 -13.67 3.36 19.91
CA ALA A 293 -12.92 4.60 20.06
C ALA A 293 -13.37 5.66 19.02
N ALA A 294 -13.60 5.26 17.78
CA ALA A 294 -14.13 6.15 16.74
C ALA A 294 -15.55 6.66 17.09
N ARG A 295 -16.43 5.80 17.62
CA ARG A 295 -17.74 6.21 18.14
C ARG A 295 -17.60 7.20 19.30
N ALA A 296 -16.67 6.98 20.22
CA ALA A 296 -16.39 7.89 21.33
C ALA A 296 -15.91 9.27 20.86
N MET A 297 -15.12 9.31 19.77
CA MET A 297 -14.75 10.57 19.11
C MET A 297 -15.92 11.22 18.34
N GLY A 298 -17.01 10.50 18.10
CA GLY A 298 -18.24 11.01 17.50
C GLY A 298 -18.59 10.46 16.11
N ALA A 299 -17.87 9.45 15.62
CA ALA A 299 -18.22 8.76 14.38
C ALA A 299 -19.54 7.98 14.51
N ASP A 300 -20.31 7.89 13.43
CA ASP A 300 -21.43 6.96 13.34
C ASP A 300 -20.92 5.65 12.70
N VAL A 301 -20.93 4.56 13.46
CA VAL A 301 -20.40 3.27 13.03
C VAL A 301 -21.47 2.20 13.21
N ALA A 302 -21.97 1.68 12.10
CA ALA A 302 -22.76 0.46 12.05
C ALA A 302 -21.84 -0.75 11.82
N SER A 303 -22.13 -1.86 12.49
CA SER A 303 -21.31 -3.08 12.42
C SER A 303 -22.19 -4.31 12.39
N GLY A 304 -21.79 -5.31 11.60
CA GLY A 304 -22.42 -6.64 11.58
C GLY A 304 -21.37 -7.71 11.26
N PRO A 305 -21.78 -8.98 11.10
CA PRO A 305 -20.86 -10.05 10.73
C PRO A 305 -20.18 -9.77 9.39
N GLY A 306 -18.85 -9.79 9.37
CA GLY A 306 -18.04 -9.55 8.17
C GLY A 306 -18.12 -8.15 7.54
N PHE A 307 -18.71 -7.15 8.21
CA PHE A 307 -18.64 -5.76 7.73
C PHE A 307 -18.70 -4.69 8.83
N LEU A 308 -18.14 -3.52 8.48
CA LEU A 308 -18.35 -2.24 9.15
C LEU A 308 -18.85 -1.21 8.14
N GLU A 309 -19.64 -0.24 8.60
CA GLU A 309 -20.09 0.87 7.78
C GLU A 309 -19.99 2.15 8.60
N VAL A 310 -19.25 3.13 8.09
CA VAL A 310 -18.87 4.32 8.83
C VAL A 310 -19.33 5.59 8.11
N ARG A 311 -19.97 6.47 8.87
CA ARG A 311 -20.34 7.83 8.47
C ARG A 311 -19.73 8.85 9.41
N ARG A 312 -19.53 10.06 8.90
CA ARG A 312 -19.21 11.20 9.74
C ARG A 312 -20.42 11.55 10.59
N GLY A 313 -20.27 11.39 11.91
CA GLY A 313 -21.26 11.79 12.89
C GLY A 313 -21.00 13.22 13.38
N ARG A 314 -20.74 13.37 14.69
CA ARG A 314 -20.42 14.66 15.30
C ARG A 314 -19.12 15.21 14.71
N TYR A 315 -19.14 16.48 14.34
CA TYR A 315 -17.98 17.14 13.74
C TYR A 315 -17.84 18.61 14.20
N PRO A 316 -16.63 19.13 14.52
CA PRO A 316 -15.35 18.41 14.65
C PRO A 316 -15.45 17.20 15.59
N LEU A 317 -14.53 16.25 15.46
CA LEU A 317 -14.48 15.09 16.36
C LEU A 317 -14.29 15.56 17.81
N THR A 318 -14.58 14.71 18.78
CA THR A 318 -14.33 14.98 20.21
C THR A 318 -13.00 14.34 20.61
N ALA A 319 -12.13 15.09 21.27
CA ALA A 319 -10.90 14.53 21.82
C ALA A 319 -11.21 13.52 22.93
N ILE A 320 -10.38 12.48 23.04
CA ILE A 320 -10.57 11.40 24.02
C ILE A 320 -9.29 11.15 24.83
N GLU A 321 -9.45 10.55 26.00
CA GLU A 321 -8.37 9.90 26.74
C GLU A 321 -8.59 8.39 26.72
N LEU A 322 -7.60 7.62 26.27
CA LEU A 322 -7.77 6.18 26.04
C LEU A 322 -6.51 5.38 26.40
N ASP A 323 -6.72 4.29 27.15
CA ASP A 323 -5.74 3.19 27.26
C ASP A 323 -5.78 2.34 25.99
N CYS A 324 -4.65 2.26 25.30
CA CYS A 324 -4.55 1.63 23.99
C CYS A 324 -4.15 0.15 24.00
N ASN A 325 -4.04 -0.51 25.16
CA ASN A 325 -3.60 -1.91 25.26
C ASN A 325 -4.47 -2.89 24.45
N HIS A 326 -5.75 -2.54 24.26
CA HIS A 326 -6.71 -3.34 23.49
C HIS A 326 -6.67 -3.12 21.97
N ILE A 327 -6.05 -2.04 21.51
CA ILE A 327 -5.94 -1.66 20.10
C ILE A 327 -4.54 -1.12 19.77
N PRO A 328 -3.46 -1.80 20.24
CA PRO A 328 -2.13 -1.19 20.33
C PRO A 328 -1.60 -0.76 18.95
N ASP A 329 -1.97 -1.49 17.90
CA ASP A 329 -1.49 -1.27 16.55
C ASP A 329 -2.40 -0.30 15.76
N ALA A 330 -3.71 -0.28 16.04
CA ALA A 330 -4.68 0.65 15.45
C ALA A 330 -4.69 2.05 16.11
N ALA A 331 -4.18 2.18 17.34
CA ALA A 331 -4.20 3.45 18.09
C ALA A 331 -3.42 4.60 17.43
N MET A 332 -2.44 4.32 16.56
CA MET A 332 -1.75 5.36 15.76
C MET A 332 -2.73 6.16 14.90
N THR A 333 -3.79 5.52 14.43
CA THR A 333 -4.83 6.17 13.63
C THR A 333 -5.64 7.17 14.47
N LEU A 334 -5.85 6.92 15.77
CA LEU A 334 -6.51 7.87 16.68
C LEU A 334 -5.69 9.15 16.85
N ALA A 335 -4.36 9.04 16.92
CA ALA A 335 -3.48 10.19 17.01
C ALA A 335 -3.57 11.10 15.77
N VAL A 336 -3.83 10.55 14.58
CA VAL A 336 -4.11 11.36 13.38
C VAL A 336 -5.54 11.90 13.38
N MET A 337 -6.53 11.12 13.83
CA MET A 337 -7.90 11.61 14.01
C MET A 337 -7.97 12.81 14.97
N ALA A 338 -7.07 12.89 15.96
CA ALA A 338 -6.97 14.01 16.88
C ALA A 338 -6.72 15.36 16.18
N LEU A 339 -6.12 15.37 14.98
CA LEU A 339 -5.96 16.58 14.16
C LEU A 339 -7.30 17.21 13.72
N TYR A 340 -8.38 16.43 13.76
CA TYR A 340 -9.74 16.83 13.40
C TYR A 340 -10.67 16.93 14.62
N ALA A 341 -10.11 16.80 15.82
CA ALA A 341 -10.86 16.81 17.07
C ALA A 341 -10.86 18.18 17.73
N ARG A 342 -11.86 18.45 18.57
CA ARG A 342 -11.88 19.57 19.51
C ARG A 342 -11.25 19.13 20.83
N GLY A 343 -10.15 19.78 21.21
CA GLY A 343 -9.40 19.50 22.45
C GLY A 343 -8.15 18.64 22.21
N THR A 344 -7.51 18.22 23.30
CA THR A 344 -6.29 17.39 23.27
C THR A 344 -6.65 15.92 23.48
N THR A 345 -6.26 15.06 22.54
CA THR A 345 -6.43 13.60 22.67
C THR A 345 -5.21 13.02 23.36
N ARG A 346 -5.42 12.17 24.38
CA ARG A 346 -4.36 11.52 25.16
C ARG A 346 -4.45 10.00 25.00
N LEU A 347 -3.39 9.39 24.52
CA LEU A 347 -3.28 7.94 24.34
C LEU A 347 -2.20 7.41 25.28
N THR A 348 -2.51 6.39 26.08
CA THR A 348 -1.61 5.79 27.07
C THR A 348 -1.44 4.29 26.82
N ASN A 349 -0.53 3.66 27.57
CA ASN A 349 -0.22 2.23 27.48
C ASN A 349 0.30 1.81 26.09
N ILE A 350 1.12 2.68 25.50
CA ILE A 350 1.73 2.48 24.17
C ILE A 350 3.25 2.31 24.21
N ALA A 351 3.86 1.99 25.37
CA ALA A 351 5.31 1.81 25.49
C ALA A 351 5.91 0.86 24.43
N SER A 352 5.14 -0.18 24.06
CA SER A 352 5.55 -1.15 23.05
C SER A 352 5.84 -0.53 21.67
N TRP A 353 5.31 0.66 21.35
CA TRP A 353 5.54 1.39 20.10
C TRP A 353 7.01 1.72 19.83
N ARG A 354 7.83 1.84 20.88
CA ARG A 354 9.24 2.21 20.77
C ARG A 354 10.11 1.12 20.13
N VAL A 355 9.70 -0.14 20.27
CA VAL A 355 10.49 -1.33 19.89
C VAL A 355 9.87 -2.11 18.73
N LYS A 356 8.98 -1.48 17.95
CA LYS A 356 8.35 -2.05 16.75
C LYS A 356 9.25 -1.83 15.54
N GLU A 357 8.66 -1.74 14.35
CA GLU A 357 9.34 -1.45 13.09
C GLU A 357 10.26 -0.22 13.19
N THR A 358 9.77 0.85 13.81
CA THR A 358 10.51 2.07 14.19
C THR A 358 10.15 2.45 15.64
N ASP A 359 10.79 3.47 16.22
CA ASP A 359 10.23 4.14 17.40
C ASP A 359 9.01 4.97 16.96
N ARG A 360 7.83 4.35 17.05
CA ARG A 360 6.58 4.97 16.58
C ARG A 360 6.16 6.17 17.42
N ILE A 361 6.53 6.26 18.70
CA ILE A 361 6.22 7.44 19.51
C ILE A 361 7.02 8.63 18.99
N ALA A 362 8.33 8.43 18.78
CA ALA A 362 9.19 9.47 18.24
C ALA A 362 8.77 9.88 16.82
N ALA A 363 8.48 8.90 15.94
CA ALA A 363 8.02 9.15 14.59
C ALA A 363 6.68 9.92 14.57
N MET A 364 5.66 9.45 15.29
CA MET A 364 4.36 10.14 15.36
C MET A 364 4.51 11.57 15.88
N SER A 365 5.33 11.79 16.92
CA SER A 365 5.58 13.12 17.47
C SER A 365 6.22 14.06 16.45
N ALA A 366 7.27 13.61 15.76
CA ALA A 366 7.96 14.40 14.74
C ALA A 366 7.02 14.75 13.57
N GLU A 367 6.32 13.74 13.03
CA GLU A 367 5.51 13.90 11.82
C GLU A 367 4.20 14.68 12.06
N LEU A 368 3.54 14.53 13.23
CA LEU A 368 2.39 15.34 13.61
C LEU A 368 2.78 16.81 13.81
N THR A 369 3.94 17.08 14.41
CA THR A 369 4.45 18.44 14.62
C THR A 369 4.67 19.18 13.30
N LYS A 370 5.13 18.48 12.24
CA LYS A 370 5.30 19.07 10.90
C LYS A 370 3.99 19.56 10.28
N LEU A 371 2.85 18.98 10.67
CA LEU A 371 1.52 19.42 10.22
C LEU A 371 1.02 20.65 11.00
N GLY A 372 1.77 21.10 12.01
CA GLY A 372 1.45 22.23 12.88
C GLY A 372 0.80 21.83 14.23
N ALA A 373 0.64 20.54 14.51
CA ALA A 373 0.02 20.07 15.75
C ALA A 373 0.94 20.30 16.97
N SER A 374 0.35 20.51 18.14
CA SER A 374 1.12 20.49 19.40
C SER A 374 1.10 19.07 19.96
N VAL A 375 2.30 18.50 20.15
CA VAL A 375 2.47 17.13 20.63
C VAL A 375 3.30 17.09 21.91
N ARG A 376 2.84 16.31 22.89
CA ARG A 376 3.64 15.92 24.06
C ARG A 376 3.71 14.40 24.11
N ALA A 377 4.90 13.84 24.21
CA ALA A 377 5.08 12.39 24.27
C ALA A 377 5.90 12.03 25.52
N GLY A 378 5.49 10.96 26.20
CA GLY A 378 6.21 10.33 27.29
C GLY A 378 6.73 8.95 26.88
N ASP A 379 7.17 8.15 27.85
CA ASP A 379 7.69 6.80 27.59
C ASP A 379 6.62 5.84 27.05
N ASP A 380 5.38 6.03 27.48
CA ASP A 380 4.24 5.14 27.23
C ASP A 380 2.96 5.87 26.81
N CYS A 381 3.07 7.16 26.45
CA CYS A 381 1.93 8.00 26.10
C CYS A 381 2.23 9.05 25.04
N ILE A 382 1.18 9.53 24.38
CA ILE A 382 1.21 10.66 23.46
C ILE A 382 -0.06 11.50 23.59
N GLU A 383 0.11 12.81 23.66
CA GLU A 383 -0.94 13.83 23.68
C GLU A 383 -0.86 14.66 22.40
N VAL A 384 -1.98 14.76 21.68
CA VAL A 384 -2.06 15.47 20.40
C VAL A 384 -3.15 16.52 20.48
N THR A 385 -2.76 17.78 20.27
CA THR A 385 -3.68 18.91 20.13
C THR A 385 -3.67 19.35 18.66
N PRO A 386 -4.84 19.51 18.01
CA PRO A 386 -4.92 19.88 16.60
C PRO A 386 -4.20 21.21 16.31
N PRO A 387 -3.69 21.41 15.09
CA PRO A 387 -3.09 22.68 14.68
C PRO A 387 -4.13 23.80 14.62
N GLU A 388 -3.74 25.02 14.99
CA GLU A 388 -4.50 26.23 14.64
C GLU A 388 -4.35 26.55 13.14
N THR A 389 -3.17 26.30 12.58
CA THR A 389 -2.86 26.49 11.16
C THR A 389 -2.14 25.25 10.64
N TRP A 390 -2.73 24.62 9.62
CA TRP A 390 -2.15 23.46 8.96
C TRP A 390 -0.95 23.87 8.09
N GLN A 391 0.10 23.06 8.12
CA GLN A 391 1.31 23.27 7.32
C GLN A 391 1.47 22.14 6.30
N PRO A 392 1.93 22.44 5.06
CA PRO A 392 2.37 21.40 4.15
C PRO A 392 3.50 20.58 4.80
N ALA A 393 3.37 19.26 4.80
CA ALA A 393 4.36 18.38 5.45
C ALA A 393 4.79 17.23 4.53
N ALA A 394 6.11 16.99 4.51
CA ALA A 394 6.69 15.76 3.97
C ALA A 394 6.88 14.75 5.11
N ILE A 395 6.06 13.71 5.08
CA ILE A 395 5.95 12.69 6.10
C ILE A 395 6.98 11.59 5.83
N ARG A 396 7.94 11.45 6.73
CA ARG A 396 8.89 10.32 6.70
C ARG A 396 8.18 9.08 7.24
N THR A 397 8.25 7.97 6.51
CA THR A 397 7.57 6.72 6.89
C THR A 397 8.42 5.81 7.76
N TYR A 398 9.74 5.99 7.75
CA TYR A 398 10.69 5.16 8.52
C TYR A 398 10.62 3.67 8.17
N ASP A 399 10.24 3.33 6.92
CA ASP A 399 9.92 1.95 6.49
C ASP A 399 8.82 1.30 7.36
N ASP A 400 7.92 2.12 7.92
CA ASP A 400 6.77 1.68 8.69
C ASP A 400 5.46 2.00 7.96
N HIS A 401 4.90 0.97 7.34
CA HIS A 401 3.58 0.96 6.71
C HIS A 401 2.49 1.69 7.51
N ARG A 402 2.48 1.59 8.84
CA ARG A 402 1.44 2.22 9.66
C ARG A 402 1.53 3.73 9.65
N ILE A 403 2.75 4.29 9.62
CA ILE A 403 2.99 5.74 9.51
C ILE A 403 2.45 6.22 8.15
N ALA A 404 2.82 5.55 7.06
CA ALA A 404 2.35 5.92 5.72
C ALA A 404 0.82 5.94 5.62
N MET A 405 0.16 4.89 6.12
CA MET A 405 -1.29 4.74 6.03
C MET A 405 -2.06 5.67 6.97
N CYS A 406 -1.62 5.87 8.23
CA CYS A 406 -2.36 6.79 9.11
C CYS A 406 -2.19 8.26 8.66
N PHE A 407 -1.00 8.67 8.23
CA PHE A 407 -0.76 10.05 7.80
C PHE A 407 -1.36 10.39 6.44
N SER A 408 -1.77 9.41 5.63
CA SER A 408 -2.57 9.68 4.42
C SER A 408 -3.87 10.44 4.75
N LEU A 409 -4.42 10.20 5.95
CA LEU A 409 -5.65 10.83 6.42
C LEU A 409 -5.48 12.34 6.63
N ALA A 410 -4.26 12.82 6.89
CA ALA A 410 -3.97 14.25 7.03
C ALA A 410 -4.29 15.05 5.74
N ALA A 411 -4.37 14.37 4.59
CA ALA A 411 -4.79 15.01 3.34
C ALA A 411 -6.25 15.53 3.39
N PHE A 412 -7.08 15.07 4.33
CA PHE A 412 -8.42 15.64 4.58
C PHE A 412 -8.40 16.97 5.37
N ASN A 413 -7.23 17.59 5.57
CA ASN A 413 -7.07 18.84 6.33
C ASN A 413 -8.04 19.99 5.96
N PRO A 414 -8.54 20.17 4.73
CA PRO A 414 -9.53 21.22 4.49
C PRO A 414 -10.82 21.05 5.29
N LEU A 415 -11.13 19.83 5.72
CA LEU A 415 -12.29 19.55 6.57
C LEU A 415 -12.10 20.06 8.01
N ALA A 416 -10.90 20.43 8.43
CA ALA A 416 -10.65 21.05 9.73
C ALA A 416 -11.01 22.55 9.76
N GLY A 417 -11.54 23.11 8.66
CA GLY A 417 -11.90 24.52 8.56
C GLY A 417 -10.76 25.44 8.12
N SER A 418 -9.63 24.89 7.67
CA SER A 418 -8.48 25.63 7.13
C SER A 418 -8.44 25.64 5.60
N ALA A 419 -7.60 26.50 5.03
CA ALA A 419 -7.18 26.34 3.63
C ALA A 419 -6.50 24.98 3.46
N GLY A 420 -6.72 24.35 2.30
CA GLY A 420 -6.15 23.05 2.00
C GLY A 420 -4.65 23.13 1.74
N VAL A 421 -3.87 22.28 2.41
CA VAL A 421 -2.44 22.11 2.18
C VAL A 421 -2.13 20.69 1.68
N PRO A 422 -1.16 20.51 0.77
CA PRO A 422 -0.77 19.19 0.32
C PRO A 422 0.01 18.44 1.40
N VAL A 423 -0.03 17.11 1.35
CA VAL A 423 0.75 16.21 2.21
C VAL A 423 1.59 15.29 1.33
N ARG A 424 2.89 15.17 1.59
CA ARG A 424 3.78 14.26 0.88
C ARG A 424 4.08 13.04 1.75
N ILE A 425 3.87 11.83 1.24
CA ILE A 425 4.31 10.59 1.90
C ILE A 425 5.63 10.14 1.25
N LEU A 426 6.71 10.09 2.03
CA LEU A 426 8.00 9.57 1.56
C LEU A 426 8.01 8.04 1.61
N ASP A 427 8.60 7.38 0.62
CA ASP A 427 8.61 5.91 0.49
C ASP A 427 7.21 5.28 0.70
N PRO A 428 6.23 5.61 -0.16
CA PRO A 428 4.87 5.07 -0.07
C PRO A 428 4.83 3.53 -0.25
N ARG A 429 5.89 2.91 -0.79
CA ARG A 429 5.94 1.47 -1.04
C ARG A 429 5.97 0.66 0.25
N CYS A 430 6.41 1.23 1.37
CA CYS A 430 6.47 0.51 2.65
C CYS A 430 5.11 -0.09 3.09
N VAL A 431 3.98 0.41 2.56
CA VAL A 431 2.64 -0.17 2.77
C VAL A 431 2.51 -1.62 2.30
N ALA A 432 3.37 -2.08 1.38
CA ALA A 432 3.40 -3.45 0.86
C ALA A 432 3.54 -4.53 1.93
N LYS A 433 4.03 -4.17 3.12
CA LYS A 433 4.10 -5.07 4.27
C LYS A 433 2.74 -5.61 4.73
N THR A 434 1.66 -4.85 4.53
CA THR A 434 0.30 -5.24 4.98
C THR A 434 -0.81 -4.94 3.99
N PHE A 435 -0.63 -3.98 3.08
CA PHE A 435 -1.64 -3.60 2.09
C PHE A 435 -0.98 -3.01 0.83
N PRO A 436 -0.48 -3.87 -0.08
CA PRO A 436 0.21 -3.50 -1.32
C PRO A 436 -0.40 -2.39 -2.19
N ASP A 437 -1.72 -2.35 -2.30
CA ASP A 437 -2.51 -1.44 -3.12
C ASP A 437 -3.31 -0.42 -2.28
N TYR A 438 -2.80 -0.11 -1.08
CA TYR A 438 -3.44 0.80 -0.14
C TYR A 438 -3.80 2.16 -0.75
N PHE A 439 -2.85 2.83 -1.42
CA PHE A 439 -3.08 4.19 -1.93
C PHE A 439 -4.06 4.19 -3.10
N GLU A 440 -4.01 3.20 -3.97
CA GLU A 440 -4.98 2.99 -5.04
C GLU A 440 -6.39 2.81 -4.47
N THR A 441 -6.52 1.96 -3.44
CA THR A 441 -7.78 1.76 -2.72
C THR A 441 -8.26 3.04 -2.03
N PHE A 442 -7.35 3.76 -1.37
CA PHE A 442 -7.63 5.01 -0.67
C PHE A 442 -8.14 6.09 -1.64
N PHE A 443 -7.49 6.27 -2.79
CA PHE A 443 -7.94 7.19 -3.83
C PHE A 443 -9.25 6.75 -4.50
N GLY A 444 -9.55 5.45 -4.54
CA GLY A 444 -10.84 4.94 -5.01
C GLY A 444 -12.02 5.32 -4.11
N LEU A 445 -11.77 5.61 -2.83
CA LEU A 445 -12.78 6.07 -1.87
C LEU A 445 -12.79 7.60 -1.70
N ALA A 446 -11.64 8.24 -1.83
CA ALA A 446 -11.48 9.67 -1.58
C ALA A 446 -11.85 10.52 -2.80
N ALA A 447 -12.29 11.76 -2.55
CA ALA A 447 -12.46 12.78 -3.57
C ALA A 447 -11.83 14.10 -3.14
N ALA A 448 -11.33 14.85 -4.14
CA ALA A 448 -10.83 16.20 -4.02
C ALA A 448 -11.67 17.15 -4.88
N ARG A 449 -11.56 18.47 -4.68
CA ARG A 449 -12.07 19.39 -5.71
C ARG A 449 -11.24 19.18 -6.96
N ALA A 450 -11.85 19.26 -8.14
CA ALA A 450 -11.12 19.12 -9.40
C ALA A 450 -9.88 20.01 -9.39
N ASP A 451 -10.02 21.29 -9.01
CA ASP A 451 -8.92 22.26 -8.96
C ASP A 451 -7.80 21.95 -7.97
N ASP A 452 -8.07 21.17 -6.93
CA ASP A 452 -7.07 20.72 -5.96
C ASP A 452 -6.19 19.57 -6.55
N ILE A 453 -6.65 18.88 -7.61
CA ILE A 453 -5.90 17.78 -8.26
C ILE A 453 -4.87 18.37 -9.23
N PRO A 454 -3.56 18.19 -9.02
CA PRO A 454 -2.52 18.79 -9.86
C PRO A 454 -2.54 18.24 -11.30
N VAL A 455 -2.29 19.14 -12.26
CA VAL A 455 -2.15 18.82 -13.69
C VAL A 455 -0.83 19.38 -14.21
N ILE A 456 -0.05 18.54 -14.88
CA ILE A 456 1.10 18.95 -15.68
C ILE A 456 0.72 18.78 -17.15
N THR A 457 0.81 19.85 -17.95
CA THR A 457 0.60 19.72 -19.39
C THR A 457 1.93 19.65 -20.12
N ILE A 458 2.02 18.79 -21.12
CA ILE A 458 3.19 18.67 -22.01
C ILE A 458 2.71 18.77 -23.46
N ASP A 459 2.70 19.99 -23.97
CA ASP A 459 2.31 20.29 -25.34
C ASP A 459 3.52 20.31 -26.27
N GLY A 460 3.27 20.04 -27.55
CA GLY A 460 4.30 20.23 -28.58
C GLY A 460 3.93 19.60 -29.92
N PRO A 461 4.77 19.83 -30.95
CA PRO A 461 4.52 19.32 -32.28
C PRO A 461 4.60 17.79 -32.35
N THR A 462 4.22 17.22 -33.50
CA THR A 462 4.42 15.80 -33.78
C THR A 462 5.91 15.44 -33.67
N ALA A 463 6.22 14.24 -33.16
CA ALA A 463 7.59 13.71 -33.06
C ALA A 463 8.56 14.52 -32.16
N SER A 464 8.06 15.44 -31.32
CA SER A 464 8.88 16.14 -30.30
C SER A 464 9.32 15.26 -29.13
N GLY A 465 8.75 14.05 -29.00
CA GLY A 465 8.98 13.15 -27.87
C GLY A 465 7.99 13.32 -26.71
N LYS A 466 7.00 14.23 -26.82
CA LYS A 466 6.05 14.54 -25.73
C LYS A 466 5.39 13.34 -25.05
N GLY A 467 4.89 12.36 -25.79
CA GLY A 467 4.24 11.18 -25.18
C GLY A 467 5.22 10.34 -24.34
N THR A 468 6.46 10.20 -24.82
CA THR A 468 7.53 9.50 -24.07
C THR A 468 7.88 10.27 -22.79
N ILE A 469 8.07 11.59 -22.89
CA ILE A 469 8.36 12.43 -21.72
C ILE A 469 7.19 12.44 -20.73
N ALA A 470 5.96 12.59 -21.20
CA ALA A 470 4.76 12.60 -20.37
C ALA A 470 4.55 11.29 -19.62
N SER A 471 4.73 10.15 -20.30
CA SER A 471 4.66 8.83 -19.66
C SER A 471 5.72 8.67 -18.57
N ALA A 472 6.95 9.09 -18.83
CA ALA A 472 8.04 9.00 -17.85
C ALA A 472 7.83 9.92 -16.64
N VAL A 473 7.35 11.15 -16.87
CA VAL A 473 7.01 12.11 -15.80
C VAL A 473 5.82 11.59 -14.98
N ALA A 474 4.78 11.05 -15.63
CA ALA A 474 3.63 10.47 -14.94
C ALA A 474 4.05 9.30 -14.05
N GLN A 475 4.88 8.40 -14.57
CA GLN A 475 5.42 7.27 -13.81
C GLN A 475 6.26 7.73 -12.62
N ALA A 476 7.14 8.71 -12.80
CA ALA A 476 8.01 9.23 -11.74
C ALA A 476 7.22 9.88 -10.59
N LEU A 477 6.05 10.46 -10.87
CA LEU A 477 5.19 11.12 -9.89
C LEU A 477 4.03 10.25 -9.39
N GLY A 478 3.79 9.08 -10.00
CA GLY A 478 2.60 8.27 -9.74
C GLY A 478 1.30 8.90 -10.26
N TYR A 479 1.38 9.81 -11.24
CA TYR A 479 0.22 10.49 -11.80
C TYR A 479 -0.42 9.65 -12.90
N ARG A 480 -1.70 9.92 -13.17
CA ARG A 480 -2.37 9.39 -14.36
C ARG A 480 -1.79 10.05 -15.61
N LEU A 481 -1.87 9.36 -16.74
CA LEU A 481 -1.47 9.87 -18.05
C LEU A 481 -2.71 10.06 -18.93
N LEU A 482 -2.77 11.19 -19.64
CA LEU A 482 -3.69 11.41 -20.74
C LEU A 482 -2.89 11.68 -22.03
N ASP A 483 -2.95 10.73 -22.98
CA ASP A 483 -2.59 10.99 -24.39
C ASP A 483 -3.85 11.48 -25.11
N SER A 484 -3.99 12.81 -25.23
CA SER A 484 -5.11 13.41 -25.94
C SER A 484 -5.18 12.94 -27.40
N GLY A 485 -4.03 12.66 -28.03
CA GLY A 485 -3.95 12.16 -29.39
C GLY A 485 -4.57 10.76 -29.53
N ALA A 486 -4.51 9.92 -28.49
CA ALA A 486 -5.17 8.61 -28.50
C ALA A 486 -6.69 8.73 -28.58
N LEU A 487 -7.30 9.76 -27.98
CA LEU A 487 -8.75 9.99 -28.05
C LEU A 487 -9.22 10.29 -29.48
N TYR A 488 -8.51 11.17 -30.18
CA TYR A 488 -8.82 11.48 -31.59
C TYR A 488 -8.58 10.27 -32.50
N ARG A 489 -7.57 9.45 -32.21
CA ARG A 489 -7.32 8.20 -32.95
C ARG A 489 -8.38 7.13 -32.66
N ALA A 490 -8.86 7.03 -31.42
CA ALA A 490 -10.00 6.18 -31.08
C ALA A 490 -11.28 6.63 -31.79
N THR A 491 -11.52 7.95 -31.87
CA THR A 491 -12.62 8.53 -32.64
C THR A 491 -12.51 8.16 -34.13
N ALA A 492 -11.31 8.26 -34.70
CA ALA A 492 -11.06 7.87 -36.08
C ALA A 492 -11.29 6.36 -36.32
N ILE A 493 -10.89 5.50 -35.38
CA ILE A 493 -11.17 4.06 -35.44
C ILE A 493 -12.69 3.82 -35.42
N ALA A 494 -13.41 4.44 -34.48
CA ALA A 494 -14.86 4.33 -34.40
C ALA A 494 -15.54 4.83 -35.69
N ALA A 495 -15.02 5.89 -36.31
CA ALA A 495 -15.52 6.41 -37.57
C ALA A 495 -15.29 5.43 -38.73
N LEU A 496 -14.10 4.81 -38.82
CA LEU A 496 -13.80 3.80 -39.83
C LEU A 496 -14.69 2.56 -39.66
N ASP A 497 -14.85 2.08 -38.43
CA ASP A 497 -15.68 0.90 -38.12
C ASP A 497 -17.16 1.16 -38.38
N ALA A 498 -17.62 2.41 -38.25
CA ALA A 498 -18.98 2.84 -38.54
C ALA A 498 -19.19 3.42 -39.96
N GLU A 499 -18.16 3.36 -40.82
CA GLU A 499 -18.16 3.91 -42.18
C GLU A 499 -18.57 5.40 -42.27
N VAL A 500 -18.18 6.20 -41.28
CA VAL A 500 -18.43 7.65 -41.21
C VAL A 500 -17.29 8.42 -41.88
N GLY A 501 -17.62 9.25 -42.86
CA GLY A 501 -16.67 10.10 -43.57
C GLY A 501 -16.10 11.23 -42.70
N ALA A 502 -14.91 11.72 -43.06
CA ALA A 502 -14.22 12.80 -42.33
C ALA A 502 -14.95 14.16 -42.37
N ASP A 503 -15.93 14.31 -43.27
CA ASP A 503 -16.68 15.55 -43.51
C ASP A 503 -18.04 15.56 -42.79
N ASP A 504 -18.45 14.45 -42.15
CA ASP A 504 -19.69 14.34 -41.37
C ASP A 504 -19.41 14.65 -39.88
N GLU A 505 -19.21 15.94 -39.60
CA GLU A 505 -18.84 16.46 -38.28
C GLU A 505 -19.84 16.03 -37.19
N ASP A 506 -21.14 16.16 -37.43
CA ASP A 506 -22.21 15.77 -36.50
C ASP A 506 -22.11 14.30 -36.06
N ARG A 507 -21.90 13.37 -37.01
CA ARG A 507 -21.76 11.93 -36.67
C ARG A 507 -20.46 11.66 -35.93
N LEU A 508 -19.37 12.31 -36.33
CA LEU A 508 -18.08 12.18 -35.65
C LEU A 508 -18.16 12.67 -34.21
N ALA A 509 -18.88 13.77 -33.95
CA ALA A 509 -19.08 14.31 -32.61
C ALA A 509 -19.90 13.35 -31.73
N ARG A 510 -20.95 12.72 -32.30
CA ARG A 510 -21.72 11.67 -31.59
C ARG A 510 -20.88 10.45 -31.25
N LEU A 511 -20.03 9.99 -32.18
CA LEU A 511 -19.11 8.87 -31.93
C LEU A 511 -18.11 9.23 -30.83
N ALA A 512 -17.55 10.44 -30.87
CA ALA A 512 -16.62 10.94 -29.88
C ALA A 512 -17.23 11.01 -28.47
N ALA A 513 -18.46 11.51 -28.36
CA ALA A 513 -19.19 11.58 -27.08
C ALA A 513 -19.51 10.19 -26.49
N GLY A 514 -19.67 9.18 -27.36
CA GLY A 514 -20.01 7.80 -26.98
C GLY A 514 -18.81 6.86 -26.82
N LEU A 515 -17.57 7.36 -26.82
CA LEU A 515 -16.37 6.52 -26.72
C LEU A 515 -16.29 5.79 -25.36
N ASP A 516 -16.47 4.46 -25.37
CA ASP A 516 -16.05 3.59 -24.27
C ASP A 516 -14.57 3.23 -24.42
N LEU A 517 -13.71 4.20 -24.09
CA LEU A 517 -12.25 4.04 -24.16
C LEU A 517 -11.68 3.73 -22.77
N ARG A 518 -10.89 2.67 -22.68
CA ARG A 518 -10.21 2.24 -21.45
C ARG A 518 -8.72 2.03 -21.70
N PHE A 519 -7.91 2.43 -20.75
CA PHE A 519 -6.46 2.25 -20.75
C PHE A 519 -6.10 1.27 -19.63
N ASP A 520 -5.67 0.06 -20.00
CA ASP A 520 -5.33 -1.04 -19.09
C ASP A 520 -3.84 -1.40 -19.30
N ASP A 521 -2.94 -1.05 -18.38
CA ASP A 521 -1.52 -1.48 -18.34
C ASP A 521 -0.85 -1.78 -19.71
N GLY A 522 -0.84 -0.77 -20.59
CA GLY A 522 -0.19 -0.84 -21.90
C GLY A 522 -1.10 -1.25 -23.07
N ALA A 523 -2.32 -1.70 -22.79
CA ALA A 523 -3.38 -1.92 -23.77
C ALA A 523 -4.41 -0.78 -23.75
N THR A 524 -4.91 -0.42 -24.94
CA THR A 524 -6.04 0.51 -25.09
C THR A 524 -7.21 -0.25 -25.68
N LYS A 525 -8.34 -0.26 -24.98
CA LYS A 525 -9.57 -0.92 -25.42
C LYS A 525 -10.63 0.09 -25.80
N LEU A 526 -11.29 -0.15 -26.93
CA LEU A 526 -12.44 0.60 -27.40
C LEU A 526 -13.64 -0.34 -27.48
N ALA A 527 -14.70 -0.06 -26.72
CA ALA A 527 -15.88 -0.92 -26.60
C ALA A 527 -15.52 -2.39 -26.26
N GLY A 528 -14.51 -2.57 -25.40
CA GLY A 528 -13.99 -3.88 -24.97
C GLY A 528 -12.99 -4.55 -25.93
N VAL A 529 -12.77 -4.00 -27.14
CA VAL A 529 -11.83 -4.54 -28.13
C VAL A 529 -10.47 -3.86 -27.99
N ASP A 530 -9.38 -4.64 -27.96
CA ASP A 530 -8.02 -4.10 -27.96
C ASP A 530 -7.72 -3.41 -29.30
N VAL A 531 -7.45 -2.12 -29.26
CA VAL A 531 -7.14 -1.26 -30.41
C VAL A 531 -5.71 -0.69 -30.34
N THR A 532 -4.86 -1.23 -29.47
CA THR A 532 -3.51 -0.68 -29.19
C THR A 532 -2.66 -0.51 -30.45
N GLU A 533 -2.62 -1.52 -31.32
CA GLU A 533 -1.87 -1.45 -32.57
C GLU A 533 -2.60 -0.64 -33.63
N ARG A 534 -3.94 -0.71 -33.68
CA ARG A 534 -4.77 0.09 -34.60
C ARG A 534 -4.60 1.59 -34.37
N LEU A 535 -4.43 2.02 -33.12
CA LEU A 535 -4.15 3.42 -32.76
C LEU A 535 -2.83 3.94 -33.34
N ARG A 536 -1.96 3.08 -33.86
CA ARG A 536 -0.65 3.45 -34.42
C ARG A 536 -0.61 3.39 -35.95
N GLU A 537 -1.69 2.93 -36.58
CA GLU A 537 -1.80 2.85 -38.04
C GLU A 537 -1.79 4.24 -38.70
N GLU A 538 -1.18 4.34 -39.88
CA GLU A 538 -1.07 5.62 -40.59
C GLU A 538 -2.43 6.16 -41.05
N ALA A 539 -3.33 5.29 -41.53
CA ALA A 539 -4.67 5.68 -41.95
C ALA A 539 -5.47 6.30 -40.78
N VAL A 540 -5.40 5.69 -39.59
CA VAL A 540 -6.00 6.21 -38.36
C VAL A 540 -5.37 7.53 -37.97
N GLY A 541 -4.03 7.65 -38.03
CA GLY A 541 -3.33 8.90 -37.74
C GLY A 541 -3.69 10.06 -38.68
N ALA A 542 -3.90 9.77 -39.96
CA ALA A 542 -4.32 10.74 -40.97
C ALA A 542 -5.75 11.22 -40.73
N LEU A 543 -6.69 10.29 -40.50
CA LEU A 543 -8.08 10.62 -40.19
C LEU A 543 -8.20 11.38 -38.87
N ALA A 544 -7.51 10.94 -37.81
CA ALA A 544 -7.47 11.64 -36.52
C ALA A 544 -6.98 13.09 -36.65
N SER A 545 -6.07 13.37 -37.58
CA SER A 545 -5.61 14.73 -37.84
C SER A 545 -6.69 15.63 -38.43
N LYS A 546 -7.60 15.08 -39.26
CA LYS A 546 -8.76 15.79 -39.80
C LYS A 546 -9.82 15.98 -38.72
N VAL A 547 -10.16 14.90 -38.02
CA VAL A 547 -11.13 14.89 -36.92
C VAL A 547 -10.76 15.89 -35.82
N ALA A 548 -9.47 15.99 -35.45
CA ALA A 548 -9.01 16.92 -34.42
C ALA A 548 -9.09 18.41 -34.80
N ALA A 549 -9.46 18.75 -36.05
CA ALA A 549 -9.67 20.12 -36.51
C ALA A 549 -11.15 20.54 -36.46
N LEU A 550 -12.08 19.60 -36.26
CA LEU A 550 -13.52 19.82 -36.25
C LEU A 550 -13.98 20.34 -34.86
N PRO A 551 -14.57 21.55 -34.75
CA PRO A 551 -15.03 22.12 -33.49
C PRO A 551 -15.96 21.20 -32.66
N GLU A 552 -16.99 20.61 -33.26
CA GLU A 552 -17.98 19.83 -32.51
C GLU A 552 -17.40 18.55 -31.92
N VAL A 553 -16.47 17.92 -32.64
CA VAL A 553 -15.75 16.74 -32.13
C VAL A 553 -14.89 17.11 -30.92
N ARG A 554 -14.23 18.27 -30.97
CA ARG A 554 -13.38 18.73 -29.87
C ARG A 554 -14.20 19.06 -28.64
N ASP A 555 -15.37 19.68 -28.82
CA ASP A 555 -16.30 19.94 -27.73
C ASP A 555 -16.83 18.63 -27.14
N ALA A 556 -17.18 17.64 -27.96
CA ALA A 556 -17.58 16.31 -27.51
C ALA A 556 -16.48 15.58 -26.70
N LEU A 557 -15.20 15.72 -27.09
CA LEU A 557 -14.07 15.11 -26.37
C LEU A 557 -13.61 15.92 -25.16
N ARG A 558 -14.09 17.16 -24.97
CA ARG A 558 -13.62 18.03 -23.89
C ARG A 558 -13.91 17.44 -22.52
N ASP A 559 -15.14 17.03 -22.28
CA ASP A 559 -15.55 16.48 -20.98
C ASP A 559 -14.84 15.14 -20.70
N LEU A 560 -14.67 14.32 -21.74
CA LEU A 560 -13.88 13.10 -21.63
C LEU A 560 -12.44 13.42 -21.20
N GLN A 561 -11.77 14.38 -21.84
CA GLN A 561 -10.41 14.80 -21.46
C GLN A 561 -10.33 15.33 -20.02
N LEU A 562 -11.28 16.18 -19.61
CA LEU A 562 -11.35 16.70 -18.24
C LEU A 562 -11.53 15.58 -17.20
N SER A 563 -12.25 14.50 -17.54
CA SER A 563 -12.50 13.36 -16.65
C SER A 563 -11.24 12.54 -16.29
N PHE A 564 -10.13 12.75 -17.01
CA PHE A 564 -8.82 12.14 -16.68
C PHE A 564 -8.14 12.83 -15.50
N ARG A 565 -8.58 14.03 -15.09
CA ARG A 565 -8.08 14.72 -13.90
C ARG A 565 -8.57 13.99 -12.64
N ARG A 566 -7.79 12.99 -12.22
CA ARG A 566 -8.08 12.12 -11.07
C ARG A 566 -6.90 12.09 -10.11
N LEU A 567 -7.16 11.67 -8.88
CA LEU A 567 -6.12 11.48 -7.85
C LEU A 567 -5.06 10.46 -8.32
N PRO A 568 -3.79 10.62 -7.89
CA PRO A 568 -3.25 11.76 -7.14
C PRO A 568 -2.96 13.01 -8.00
N GLY A 569 -2.96 12.86 -9.33
CA GLY A 569 -2.67 13.93 -10.29
C GLY A 569 -2.70 13.44 -11.73
N LEU A 570 -2.50 14.35 -12.68
CA LEU A 570 -2.53 14.08 -14.12
C LEU A 570 -1.31 14.69 -14.82
N VAL A 571 -0.72 13.93 -15.73
CA VAL A 571 0.12 14.45 -16.82
C VAL A 571 -0.66 14.32 -18.12
N ALA A 572 -0.93 15.44 -18.79
CA ALA A 572 -1.68 15.48 -20.04
C ALA A 572 -0.77 15.90 -21.19
N ASP A 573 -0.61 15.05 -22.20
CA ASP A 573 0.16 15.35 -23.39
C ASP A 573 -0.74 15.62 -24.61
N GLY A 574 -0.35 16.62 -25.39
CA GLY A 574 -1.16 17.07 -26.52
C GLY A 574 -0.55 18.23 -27.28
N ARG A 575 -1.42 19.10 -27.80
CA ARG A 575 -1.03 20.29 -28.58
C ARG A 575 -1.50 21.59 -27.94
N ASP A 576 -2.52 21.48 -27.12
CA ASP A 576 -3.33 22.56 -26.57
C ASP A 576 -3.86 22.21 -25.17
N MET A 577 -3.21 21.27 -24.48
CA MET A 577 -3.59 20.87 -23.13
C MET A 577 -3.45 22.05 -22.17
N GLY A 578 -2.37 22.83 -22.27
CA GLY A 578 -2.11 23.99 -21.42
C GLY A 578 -2.84 25.27 -21.84
N THR A 579 -3.34 25.34 -23.07
CA THR A 579 -4.02 26.54 -23.61
C THR A 579 -5.55 26.43 -23.57
N VAL A 580 -6.10 25.23 -23.83
CA VAL A 580 -7.55 25.04 -24.02
C VAL A 580 -8.15 24.11 -22.97
N ILE A 581 -7.56 22.94 -22.74
CA ILE A 581 -8.18 21.90 -21.88
C ILE A 581 -7.94 22.19 -20.39
N PHE A 582 -6.70 22.46 -20.02
CA PHE A 582 -6.26 22.74 -18.64
C PHE A 582 -5.50 24.09 -18.55
N PRO A 583 -6.17 25.22 -18.86
CA PRO A 583 -5.56 26.54 -18.76
C PRO A 583 -5.14 26.93 -17.34
N GLY A 584 -5.69 26.25 -16.31
CA GLY A 584 -5.30 26.40 -14.91
C GLY A 584 -4.21 25.45 -14.43
N ALA A 585 -3.61 24.64 -15.31
CA ALA A 585 -2.55 23.70 -14.92
C ALA A 585 -1.37 24.44 -14.26
N PRO A 586 -0.92 24.06 -13.05
CA PRO A 586 0.17 24.77 -12.37
C PRO A 586 1.50 24.70 -13.12
N LEU A 587 1.74 23.65 -13.91
CA LEU A 587 2.87 23.56 -14.83
C LEU A 587 2.40 23.24 -16.25
N LYS A 588 2.76 24.13 -17.17
CA LYS A 588 2.58 23.94 -18.61
C LYS A 588 3.94 23.89 -19.26
N VAL A 589 4.26 22.80 -19.93
CA VAL A 589 5.50 22.61 -20.68
C VAL A 589 5.16 22.64 -22.16
N PHE A 590 5.94 23.38 -22.94
CA PHE A 590 5.89 23.30 -24.39
C PHE A 590 7.23 22.76 -24.91
N LEU A 591 7.23 21.52 -25.38
CA LEU A 591 8.41 20.87 -25.95
C LEU A 591 8.68 21.38 -27.36
N ARG A 592 9.91 21.81 -27.60
CA ARG A 592 10.44 22.12 -28.92
C ARG A 592 11.52 21.14 -29.32
N ALA A 593 11.54 20.79 -30.59
CA ALA A 593 12.65 20.11 -31.23
C ALA A 593 12.76 20.60 -32.67
N SER A 594 13.98 20.75 -33.17
CA SER A 594 14.22 21.09 -34.57
C SER A 594 13.52 20.09 -35.50
N ALA A 595 13.03 20.55 -36.66
CA ALA A 595 12.38 19.66 -37.63
C ALA A 595 13.32 18.53 -38.10
N ALA A 596 14.63 18.80 -38.18
CA ALA A 596 15.64 17.80 -38.50
C ALA A 596 15.70 16.70 -37.42
N THR A 597 15.84 17.08 -36.15
CA THR A 597 15.87 16.13 -35.02
C THR A 597 14.58 15.29 -34.97
N ARG A 598 13.42 15.90 -35.20
CA ARG A 598 12.13 15.20 -35.21
C ARG A 598 12.03 14.21 -36.38
N ALA A 599 12.51 14.59 -37.56
CA ALA A 599 12.57 13.70 -38.72
C ALA A 599 13.49 12.51 -38.46
N GLU A 600 14.68 12.73 -37.87
CA GLU A 600 15.61 11.67 -37.49
C GLU A 600 15.01 10.69 -36.47
N ARG A 601 14.35 11.20 -35.42
CA ARG A 601 13.66 10.36 -34.42
C ARG A 601 12.58 9.50 -35.06
N ARG A 602 11.76 10.08 -35.93
CA ARG A 602 10.70 9.37 -36.66
C ARG A 602 11.27 8.35 -37.63
N TYR A 603 12.33 8.70 -38.35
CA TYR A 603 13.04 7.81 -39.25
C TYR A 603 13.56 6.57 -38.51
N LYS A 604 14.28 6.76 -37.39
CA LYS A 604 14.78 5.67 -36.54
C LYS A 604 13.64 4.75 -36.05
N GLN A 605 12.49 5.33 -35.67
CA GLN A 605 11.32 4.57 -35.23
C GLN A 605 10.69 3.72 -36.33
N LEU A 606 10.66 4.21 -37.58
CA LEU A 606 10.10 3.46 -38.71
C LEU A 606 11.04 2.33 -39.14
N ILE A 607 12.34 2.63 -39.23
CA ILE A 607 13.36 1.64 -39.58
C ILE A 607 13.44 0.51 -38.54
N SER A 608 13.32 0.81 -37.24
CA SER A 608 13.31 -0.23 -36.20
C SER A 608 12.10 -1.17 -36.27
N LYS A 609 11.05 -0.78 -37.00
CA LYS A 609 9.86 -1.60 -37.30
C LYS A 609 9.90 -2.26 -38.68
N GLY A 610 11.02 -2.14 -39.40
CA GLY A 610 11.16 -2.66 -40.76
C GLY A 610 10.40 -1.88 -41.83
N ILE A 611 9.94 -0.66 -41.52
CA ILE A 611 9.20 0.19 -42.45
C ILE A 611 10.21 1.09 -43.20
N PRO A 612 10.32 1.00 -44.54
CA PRO A 612 11.16 1.89 -45.32
C PRO A 612 10.68 3.34 -45.18
N ALA A 613 11.61 4.28 -44.98
CA ALA A 613 11.29 5.69 -44.85
C ALA A 613 12.35 6.55 -45.55
N ASN A 614 11.98 7.77 -45.96
CA ASN A 614 12.91 8.77 -46.49
C ASN A 614 12.95 9.97 -45.54
N ILE A 615 14.14 10.34 -45.06
CA ILE A 615 14.30 11.38 -44.05
C ILE A 615 13.88 12.77 -44.54
N ASP A 616 14.12 13.09 -45.82
CA ASP A 616 13.76 14.39 -46.40
C ASP A 616 12.23 14.52 -46.57
N SER A 617 11.57 13.45 -47.00
CA SER A 617 10.10 13.39 -47.06
C SER A 617 9.49 13.56 -45.67
N LEU A 618 9.98 12.81 -44.68
CA LEU A 618 9.51 12.93 -43.29
C LEU A 618 9.68 14.35 -42.74
N ARG A 619 10.80 15.00 -43.05
CA ARG A 619 11.05 16.38 -42.65
C ARG A 619 10.06 17.34 -43.30
N ALA A 620 9.83 17.21 -44.61
CA ALA A 620 8.86 18.03 -45.33
C ALA A 620 7.43 17.85 -44.78
N ASP A 621 7.03 16.60 -44.53
CA ASP A 621 5.71 16.26 -43.97
C ASP A 621 5.51 16.83 -42.57
N LEU A 622 6.53 16.77 -41.71
CA LEU A 622 6.51 17.36 -40.38
C LEU A 622 6.39 18.88 -40.45
N LEU A 623 7.16 19.55 -41.32
CA LEU A 623 7.08 21.01 -41.50
C LEU A 623 5.70 21.45 -42.03
N ALA A 624 5.19 20.78 -43.05
CA ALA A 624 3.86 21.06 -43.59
C ALA A 624 2.77 20.85 -42.54
N ARG A 625 2.92 19.83 -41.69
CA ARG A 625 2.01 19.57 -40.58
C ARG A 625 2.10 20.65 -39.50
N ASP A 626 3.28 21.10 -39.14
CA ASP A 626 3.45 22.16 -38.14
C ASP A 626 2.78 23.47 -38.59
N VAL A 627 2.92 23.85 -39.87
CA VAL A 627 2.24 25.02 -40.44
C VAL A 627 0.72 24.86 -40.31
N ARG A 628 0.16 23.71 -40.72
CA ARG A 628 -1.28 23.44 -40.61
C ARG A 628 -1.78 23.46 -39.17
N ASP A 629 -1.00 22.91 -38.23
CA ASP A 629 -1.39 22.82 -36.83
C ASP A 629 -1.30 24.19 -36.13
N ALA A 630 -0.33 25.03 -36.50
CA ALA A 630 -0.20 26.38 -35.98
C ALA A 630 -1.22 27.36 -36.57
N SER A 631 -1.68 27.13 -37.81
CA SER A 631 -2.63 28.00 -38.52
C SER A 631 -4.11 27.65 -38.30
N ARG A 632 -4.43 26.70 -37.42
CA ARG A 632 -5.82 26.31 -37.14
C ARG A 632 -6.60 27.49 -36.53
N SER A 633 -7.85 27.64 -36.96
CA SER A 633 -8.79 28.62 -36.38
C SER A 633 -9.17 28.27 -34.93
N VAL A 634 -9.22 26.98 -34.61
CA VAL A 634 -9.54 26.46 -33.28
C VAL A 634 -8.34 25.70 -32.71
N ALA A 635 -7.96 26.02 -31.47
CA ALA A 635 -6.87 25.40 -30.73
C ALA A 635 -5.55 25.26 -31.52
N PRO A 636 -4.98 26.38 -32.02
CA PRO A 636 -3.72 26.34 -32.76
C PRO A 636 -2.59 25.82 -31.89
N LEU A 637 -1.65 25.10 -32.50
CA LEU A 637 -0.42 24.67 -31.84
C LEU A 637 0.44 25.89 -31.49
N LYS A 638 0.29 26.37 -30.27
CA LYS A 638 1.08 27.47 -29.69
C LYS A 638 1.35 27.21 -28.21
N PRO A 639 2.49 27.65 -27.67
CA PRO A 639 2.70 27.63 -26.23
C PRO A 639 1.65 28.50 -25.53
N ALA A 640 1.22 28.07 -24.33
CA ALA A 640 0.50 28.96 -23.42
C ALA A 640 1.41 30.12 -22.99
N GLU A 641 0.80 31.26 -22.61
CA GLU A 641 1.55 32.47 -22.25
C GLU A 641 2.53 32.24 -21.09
N ASP A 642 2.14 31.40 -20.14
CA ASP A 642 2.92 31.00 -18.96
C ASP A 642 3.65 29.65 -19.12
N ALA A 643 3.73 29.11 -20.34
CA ALA A 643 4.38 27.84 -20.58
C ALA A 643 5.91 27.91 -20.48
N VAL A 644 6.51 26.90 -19.85
CA VAL A 644 7.95 26.67 -19.86
C VAL A 644 8.32 26.04 -21.20
N ILE A 645 9.10 26.75 -22.01
CA ILE A 645 9.65 26.21 -23.25
C ILE A 645 10.84 25.32 -22.91
N VAL A 646 10.79 24.06 -23.33
CA VAL A 646 11.90 23.12 -23.20
C VAL A 646 12.31 22.67 -24.60
N ASP A 647 13.47 23.15 -25.05
CA ASP A 647 14.09 22.64 -26.28
C ASP A 647 14.84 21.36 -25.95
N ASN A 648 14.37 20.24 -26.52
CA ASN A 648 14.99 18.94 -26.34
C ASN A 648 15.71 18.43 -27.60
N SER A 649 16.09 19.33 -28.51
CA SER A 649 16.81 18.95 -29.75
C SER A 649 18.12 18.21 -29.45
N GLU A 650 18.84 18.64 -28.41
CA GLU A 650 20.13 18.09 -27.99
C GLU A 650 20.06 17.32 -26.66
N LEU A 651 18.88 17.26 -26.03
CA LEU A 651 18.69 16.57 -24.76
C LEU A 651 18.29 15.11 -24.98
N SER A 652 18.77 14.24 -24.10
CA SER A 652 18.24 12.89 -23.98
C SER A 652 16.83 12.90 -23.39
N VAL A 653 16.15 11.77 -23.45
CA VAL A 653 14.82 11.59 -22.82
C VAL A 653 14.93 11.82 -21.31
N GLU A 654 15.94 11.23 -20.68
CA GLU A 654 16.21 11.30 -19.23
C GLU A 654 16.48 12.74 -18.80
N ALA A 655 17.37 13.46 -19.50
CA ALA A 655 17.67 14.85 -19.21
C ALA A 655 16.45 15.77 -19.38
N THR A 656 15.60 15.47 -20.36
CA THR A 656 14.34 16.22 -20.57
C THR A 656 13.35 15.95 -19.45
N VAL A 657 13.20 14.69 -19.01
CA VAL A 657 12.33 14.31 -17.89
C VAL A 657 12.79 14.98 -16.60
N GLU A 658 14.09 14.93 -16.29
CA GLU A 658 14.66 15.58 -15.11
C GLU A 658 14.40 17.10 -15.13
N ARG A 659 14.54 17.74 -16.29
CA ARG A 659 14.23 19.16 -16.45
C ARG A 659 12.76 19.47 -16.13
N VAL A 660 11.82 18.66 -16.63
CA VAL A 660 10.39 18.82 -16.34
C VAL A 660 10.09 18.60 -14.85
N LEU A 661 10.66 17.55 -14.24
CA LEU A 661 10.49 17.27 -12.81
C LEU A 661 11.08 18.38 -11.93
N SER A 662 12.22 18.95 -12.30
CA SER A 662 12.82 20.10 -11.62
C SER A 662 11.90 21.33 -11.69
N CYS A 663 11.35 21.63 -12.87
CA CYS A 663 10.35 22.69 -13.03
C CYS A 663 9.07 22.43 -12.23
N TRP A 664 8.68 21.18 -12.02
CA TRP A 664 7.55 20.82 -11.17
C TRP A 664 7.87 21.05 -9.69
N GLN A 665 9.01 20.56 -9.20
CA GLN A 665 9.43 20.71 -7.80
C GLN A 665 9.51 22.18 -7.35
N GLN A 666 9.93 23.09 -8.24
CA GLN A 666 9.95 24.53 -7.95
C GLN A 666 8.56 25.15 -7.71
N ARG A 667 7.50 24.47 -8.15
CA ARG A 667 6.11 24.92 -8.02
C ARG A 667 5.34 24.21 -6.92
N THR A 668 5.91 23.18 -6.30
CA THR A 668 5.26 22.49 -5.18
C THR A 668 5.64 23.14 -3.85
N SER A 669 4.84 22.90 -2.82
CA SER A 669 5.12 23.35 -1.45
C SER A 669 6.27 22.58 -0.77
N PHE A 670 7.01 21.74 -1.51
CA PHE A 670 8.09 20.89 -1.00
C PHE A 670 9.43 21.12 -1.72
N PRO A 671 9.96 22.36 -1.78
CA PRO A 671 11.26 22.61 -2.39
C PRO A 671 12.38 21.96 -1.57
N GLY A 672 13.27 21.20 -2.23
CA GLY A 672 14.50 20.67 -1.63
C GLY A 672 14.40 19.33 -0.88
N SER A 673 13.23 18.68 -0.83
CA SER A 673 13.09 17.33 -0.26
C SER A 673 13.39 16.23 -1.29
N ALA A 674 14.54 16.31 -1.97
CA ALA A 674 15.03 15.19 -2.75
C ALA A 674 15.39 14.04 -1.79
N PRO A 675 15.18 12.76 -2.17
CA PRO A 675 15.63 11.65 -1.34
C PRO A 675 17.16 11.73 -1.23
N THR A 676 17.67 11.91 -0.02
CA THR A 676 19.05 11.55 0.32
C THR A 676 19.14 10.06 0.54
#